data_AF-A0A6V8KQE7-F1
#
_entry.id   AF-A0A6V8KQE7-F1
#
_cell.length_a   1.000
_cell.length_b   1.000
_cell.length_c   1.000
_cell.angle_alpha   90.00
_cell.angle_beta   90.00
_cell.angle_gamma   90.00
#
_symmetry.space_group_name_H-M   'P 1'
#
loop_
_entity.id
_entity.type
_entity.pdbx_description
1 polymer ?
#
loop_
_entity_poly.entity_id
_entity_poly.type
_entity_poly.pdbx_seq_one_letter_code
_entity_poly.pdbx_strand_id
1 'polypeptide(L)'
;MGDPLANGLIHLERQSTSALAPGFSGSPLWSPEYQAVVGLVVNADAAGNGHALTLRHIDNHLPDMKLSTFAGWRAEDADDTALSAWGWTLSTDQEAGRHWLPRARGVASDTERGQRFRGRTAALRRLVEWLDLAEPDGRPMVVTGSPGVGKSAVLGRIVTTADRGLRGSLAPDDDAVRATVGSVACAVHAKGKTAGEVAAEIARAASVGLPVTPADLAPTLRERLVRRPGRFNVVIDALDEAATPSEARQLVREVVLPLAHGCARLGVQVVVGTRRSDDAGDLLAPFGSAVELVDLDDAQYFTEADLADYALATLQIAGAERTQRPYTSVDVAGPVARRIASLAEGNFLVAGLVARARALRDTLPVAPEQVSFSATVGDALDRYLEGLPGAGAASARLALTALAYAETPGLPLPLWTEAVAALGGHTTEAALATFAQQSAASFLVESGSPAAPVYRLFHQALNEALLSARGRSSSRRVDERELLYAWVRYGHRVGWAAAPDYLLRSLPHHAVKGQAIDTLLNDQGYLLHAHLDRLLPAADEATTDVGQARAQLLQRTPSAVRADAAERAALFSVVDRLDGLGAALEPAPDVPYHARWARTPPRLERTVLEGHSDAVCDVCVVPVDGRAFLASAGEDGTVRLWDPHTGQTERVMDCHDDCIRGVYAVGDGEDTLLATAGHDGSIRLWDPRTGGHVHTLVGHEDWVRNLCAVPMADGRFLLASASDDRTVRVWDPRTGTPLHVLGGHAAWVTAVTYVPAGPHGMVASTGFDGTIRLWDPETGLAQATLTGHDGWVTTLCGVRTSRGPLLASAGYDGTVRLWDPVYGTLVWKVDVGAGPLTDVCTIEVDGRVLLCSSGEDGVIRLWDMVTSEALSELRGHVSWIRAICTLPMADRQLLATAGDDGTVRLWDPVTGRPPQVMDGGRIGPVAAVCAVPSEEGEVLASTGSDGSVRLWDPADGTALDDLTTHAAGNTDVCAVVDEDRRLLVASSENPAVAIWDLDAAVFLSPLEGHYERVNAVCTLDVDGRTLLASAADDETIRLWDPGAGKVRDVLLGHRNWVTALAAVTVRGHQMLASADKNGVVRLWDGGGKCEWQSHGHHDAVNALCALTVSGREVLVSAGADRVIRLWDTERGQPLLGLTGHTKAVTGICPVPYGDRQILASTSLDRTVRLWDPRTGRVIRSIPVHHRALACRWVDGALVLGLERGLLALAVNTL
;
A
#
# COMPACT_ATOMS: atom_id res chain seq x y z
N MET A 1 37.40 -23.30 12.03
CA MET A 1 37.76 -24.46 12.87
C MET A 1 39.18 -24.25 13.37
N GLY A 2 39.43 -24.34 14.68
CA GLY A 2 40.76 -24.26 15.27
C GLY A 2 40.81 -25.16 16.51
N ASP A 3 41.89 -25.93 16.62
CA ASP A 3 42.19 -26.91 17.68
C ASP A 3 42.16 -26.29 19.11
N PRO A 4 41.95 -27.09 20.18
CA PRO A 4 41.83 -26.58 21.54
C PRO A 4 43.16 -25.96 22.00
N LEU A 5 43.12 -24.63 22.13
CA LEU A 5 44.13 -23.69 22.61
C LEU A 5 45.08 -24.27 23.68
N ALA A 6 46.25 -24.73 23.24
CA ALA A 6 47.42 -24.83 24.11
C ALA A 6 47.91 -23.39 24.40
N ASN A 7 47.81 -22.97 25.65
CA ASN A 7 48.44 -21.75 26.18
C ASN A 7 47.95 -20.40 25.60
N GLY A 8 46.68 -20.30 25.20
CA GLY A 8 46.03 -19.00 25.01
C GLY A 8 46.48 -18.18 23.81
N LEU A 9 47.17 -18.79 22.84
CA LEU A 9 47.65 -18.15 21.62
C LEU A 9 46.81 -18.63 20.42
N ILE A 10 46.20 -17.70 19.68
CA ILE A 10 45.40 -17.89 18.46
C ILE A 10 46.27 -17.57 17.25
N HIS A 11 46.36 -18.49 16.31
CA HIS A 11 46.95 -18.24 15.00
C HIS A 11 45.86 -17.79 14.01
N LEU A 12 46.08 -16.67 13.31
CA LEU A 12 45.13 -16.12 12.35
C LEU A 12 45.52 -16.60 10.94
N GLU A 13 44.74 -17.52 10.38
CA GLU A 13 44.90 -18.02 9.00
C GLU A 13 43.99 -17.31 7.99
N ARG A 14 44.43 -17.32 6.73
CA ARG A 14 43.95 -16.44 5.65
C ARG A 14 42.76 -17.03 4.89
N GLN A 15 41.57 -16.42 4.99
CA GLN A 15 40.45 -16.67 4.06
C GLN A 15 39.75 -15.42 3.50
N SER A 16 40.19 -14.19 3.80
CA SER A 16 39.63 -12.95 3.23
C SER A 16 40.68 -12.08 2.52
N THR A 17 40.22 -11.15 1.67
CA THR A 17 40.97 -10.36 0.69
C THR A 17 41.79 -9.18 1.25
N SER A 18 41.79 -8.94 2.56
CA SER A 18 42.53 -7.85 3.21
C SER A 18 43.77 -8.38 3.98
N ALA A 19 44.95 -7.81 3.72
CA ALA A 19 46.20 -8.19 4.40
C ALA A 19 46.41 -7.37 5.69
N LEU A 20 46.83 -8.03 6.78
CA LEU A 20 47.34 -7.35 7.98
C LEU A 20 48.71 -6.73 7.66
N ALA A 21 48.88 -5.43 7.88
CA ALA A 21 50.14 -4.73 7.64
C ALA A 21 51.17 -5.04 8.76
N PRO A 22 52.48 -5.17 8.46
CA PRO A 22 53.49 -5.38 9.49
C PRO A 22 53.52 -4.22 10.49
N GLY A 23 53.47 -4.55 11.80
CA GLY A 23 53.36 -3.58 12.90
C GLY A 23 51.99 -3.49 13.57
N PHE A 24 50.99 -4.25 13.10
CA PHE A 24 49.68 -4.36 13.75
C PHE A 24 49.77 -5.15 15.07
N SER A 25 49.95 -4.44 16.19
CA SER A 25 49.89 -4.99 17.56
C SER A 25 48.93 -4.16 18.41
N GLY A 26 48.13 -4.82 19.25
CA GLY A 26 47.15 -4.19 20.15
C GLY A 26 45.71 -4.13 19.62
N SER A 27 45.40 -4.69 18.45
CA SER A 27 44.04 -4.66 17.89
C SER A 27 43.15 -5.78 18.47
N PRO A 28 41.89 -5.49 18.85
CA PRO A 28 40.96 -6.49 19.33
C PRO A 28 40.50 -7.42 18.19
N LEU A 29 40.45 -8.71 18.47
CA LEU A 29 39.97 -9.75 17.56
C LEU A 29 38.48 -10.00 17.84
N TRP A 30 37.61 -9.64 16.89
CA TRP A 30 36.16 -9.81 16.98
C TRP A 30 35.71 -11.19 16.51
N SER A 31 34.78 -11.82 17.24
CA SER A 31 34.08 -13.02 16.80
C SER A 31 32.63 -12.70 16.43
N PRO A 32 32.22 -12.90 15.17
CA PRO A 32 30.82 -12.73 14.75
C PRO A 32 29.86 -13.72 15.42
N GLU A 33 30.34 -14.92 15.77
CA GLU A 33 29.53 -15.98 16.40
C GLU A 33 29.18 -15.63 17.85
N TYR A 34 30.09 -14.95 18.56
CA TYR A 34 29.87 -14.53 19.95
C TYR A 34 29.50 -13.05 20.09
N GLN A 35 29.52 -12.29 18.99
CA GLN A 35 29.30 -10.84 18.95
C GLN A 35 30.12 -10.10 20.04
N ALA A 36 31.39 -10.50 20.20
CA ALA A 36 32.28 -9.96 21.22
C ALA A 36 33.76 -10.01 20.80
N VAL A 37 34.59 -9.22 21.48
CA VAL A 37 36.06 -9.32 21.38
C VAL A 37 36.54 -10.57 22.12
N VAL A 38 37.26 -11.45 21.43
CA VAL A 38 37.70 -12.75 21.95
C VAL A 38 39.21 -12.83 22.21
N GLY A 39 39.99 -11.88 21.69
CA GLY A 39 41.44 -11.81 21.89
C GLY A 39 42.06 -10.50 21.41
N LEU A 40 43.39 -10.37 21.55
CA LEU A 40 44.18 -9.21 21.13
C LEU A 40 45.33 -9.66 20.23
N VAL A 41 45.46 -9.06 19.05
CA VAL A 41 46.57 -9.32 18.12
C VAL A 41 47.86 -8.78 18.72
N VAL A 42 48.85 -9.63 18.92
CA VAL A 42 50.14 -9.27 19.53
C VAL A 42 51.24 -9.08 18.51
N ASN A 43 51.15 -9.70 17.34
CA ASN A 43 52.11 -9.53 16.25
C ASN A 43 51.50 -9.94 14.90
N ALA A 44 51.91 -9.28 13.83
CA ALA A 44 51.65 -9.67 12.45
C ALA A 44 52.95 -9.56 11.64
N ASP A 45 53.33 -10.65 10.94
CA ASP A 45 54.53 -10.66 10.11
C ASP A 45 54.28 -10.03 8.72
N ALA A 46 55.37 -9.79 7.97
CA ALA A 46 55.29 -9.20 6.63
C ALA A 46 54.62 -10.13 5.58
N ALA A 47 54.37 -11.40 5.92
CA ALA A 47 53.63 -12.34 5.09
C ALA A 47 52.11 -12.32 5.40
N GLY A 48 51.68 -11.54 6.40
CA GLY A 48 50.29 -11.38 6.81
C GLY A 48 49.80 -12.44 7.80
N ASN A 49 50.70 -13.25 8.38
CA ASN A 49 50.34 -14.19 9.45
C ASN A 49 50.32 -13.46 10.79
N GLY A 50 49.18 -13.54 11.47
CA GLY A 50 48.95 -12.87 12.75
C GLY A 50 48.89 -13.85 13.92
N HIS A 51 49.45 -13.45 15.05
CA HIS A 51 49.27 -14.13 16.33
C HIS A 51 48.47 -13.23 17.27
N ALA A 52 47.46 -13.80 17.93
CA ALA A 52 46.65 -13.14 18.94
C ALA A 52 46.68 -13.92 20.26
N LEU A 53 46.48 -13.23 21.38
CA LEU A 53 46.29 -13.86 22.69
C LEU A 53 44.83 -13.81 23.09
N THR A 54 44.29 -14.86 23.70
CA THR A 54 42.92 -14.85 24.21
C THR A 54 42.81 -13.95 25.42
N LEU A 55 41.65 -13.29 25.59
CA LEU A 55 41.42 -12.42 26.75
C LEU A 55 41.58 -13.18 28.08
N ARG A 56 41.16 -14.44 28.14
CA ARG A 56 41.34 -15.30 29.32
C ARG A 56 42.81 -15.52 29.69
N HIS A 57 43.68 -15.69 28.68
CA HIS A 57 45.10 -15.90 28.93
C HIS A 57 45.79 -14.61 29.38
N ILE A 58 45.40 -13.47 28.80
CA ILE A 58 45.88 -12.15 29.21
C ILE A 58 45.44 -11.84 30.64
N ASP A 59 44.17 -12.07 30.99
CA ASP A 59 43.61 -11.78 32.32
C ASP A 59 44.27 -12.62 33.43
N ASN A 60 44.60 -13.88 33.15
CA ASN A 60 45.30 -14.75 34.10
C ASN A 60 46.75 -14.34 34.39
N HIS A 61 47.39 -13.56 33.52
CA HIS A 61 48.81 -13.21 33.62
C HIS A 61 49.06 -11.71 33.81
N LEU A 62 48.08 -10.88 33.47
CA LEU A 62 48.08 -9.43 33.64
C LEU A 62 46.74 -8.94 34.26
N PRO A 63 46.31 -9.49 35.41
CA PRO A 63 44.98 -9.21 35.99
C PRO A 63 44.81 -7.73 36.36
N ASP A 64 45.91 -7.05 36.70
CA ASP A 64 45.89 -5.64 37.11
C ASP A 64 45.50 -4.68 35.97
N MET A 65 45.61 -5.13 34.71
CA MET A 65 45.23 -4.34 33.53
C MET A 65 43.71 -4.37 33.26
N LYS A 66 42.94 -5.22 33.96
CA LYS A 66 41.48 -5.36 33.86
C LYS A 66 40.94 -5.57 32.44
N LEU A 67 41.73 -6.13 31.53
CA LEU A 67 41.39 -6.24 30.09
C LEU A 67 40.23 -7.21 29.80
N SER A 68 39.85 -8.05 30.78
CA SER A 68 38.65 -8.88 30.73
C SER A 68 37.34 -8.08 30.58
N THR A 69 37.33 -6.78 30.91
CA THR A 69 36.16 -5.92 30.66
C THR A 69 35.86 -5.71 29.18
N PHE A 70 36.82 -5.91 28.27
CA PHE A 70 36.59 -5.80 26.82
C PHE A 70 35.71 -6.92 26.24
N ALA A 71 35.54 -8.04 26.95
CA ALA A 71 34.63 -9.10 26.53
C ALA A 71 33.14 -8.67 26.62
N GLY A 72 32.85 -7.61 27.36
CA GLY A 72 31.50 -7.03 27.46
C GLY A 72 31.24 -5.89 26.48
N TRP A 73 32.21 -5.49 25.65
CA TRP A 73 32.07 -4.41 24.68
C TRP A 73 31.32 -4.88 23.43
N ARG A 74 30.26 -4.15 23.05
CA ARG A 74 29.58 -4.22 21.76
C ARG A 74 30.33 -3.36 20.74
N ALA A 75 30.05 -3.56 19.45
CA ALA A 75 30.63 -2.72 18.38
C ALA A 75 30.36 -1.20 18.59
N GLU A 76 29.31 -0.89 19.34
CA GLU A 76 28.84 0.44 19.71
C GLU A 76 29.65 1.07 20.86
N ASP A 77 30.41 0.29 21.64
CA ASP A 77 31.15 0.73 22.83
C ASP A 77 32.59 1.19 22.53
N ALA A 78 32.99 1.26 21.26
CA ALA A 78 34.29 1.78 20.85
C ALA A 78 34.35 3.30 21.07
N ASP A 79 34.92 3.74 22.20
CA ASP A 79 34.96 5.15 22.60
C ASP A 79 35.83 6.04 21.70
N ASP A 80 35.40 7.30 21.64
CA ASP A 80 35.67 8.43 20.76
C ASP A 80 37.14 8.79 20.47
N THR A 81 38.13 8.23 21.16
CA THR A 81 39.53 8.64 20.96
C THR A 81 40.16 7.97 19.73
N ALA A 82 39.64 6.81 19.31
CA ALA A 82 40.09 6.11 18.09
C ALA A 82 39.38 6.61 16.81
N LEU A 83 38.11 7.03 16.91
CA LEU A 83 37.33 7.56 15.79
C LEU A 83 37.53 9.07 15.58
N SER A 84 37.86 9.84 16.62
CA SER A 84 38.18 11.28 16.49
C SER A 84 39.50 11.57 15.75
N ALA A 85 40.36 10.58 15.53
CA ALA A 85 41.47 10.72 14.60
C ALA A 85 41.00 10.79 13.13
N TRP A 86 39.76 10.37 12.84
CA TRP A 86 39.21 10.25 11.49
C TRP A 86 37.99 11.18 11.32
N GLY A 87 38.20 12.49 11.50
CA GLY A 87 37.25 13.47 10.99
C GLY A 87 36.99 13.21 9.50
N TRP A 88 35.73 13.33 9.06
CA TRP A 88 35.42 13.33 7.63
C TRP A 88 36.32 14.37 6.96
N THR A 89 37.21 13.88 6.09
CA THR A 89 38.00 14.72 5.19
C THR A 89 37.66 14.31 3.79
N LEU A 90 37.44 15.28 2.92
CA LEU A 90 37.01 15.01 1.54
C LEU A 90 38.08 14.19 0.78
N SER A 91 39.33 14.21 1.26
CA SER A 91 40.46 13.43 0.74
C SER A 91 40.41 11.92 1.02
N THR A 92 39.66 11.45 2.02
CA THR A 92 39.56 10.02 2.39
C THR A 92 38.24 9.38 1.97
N ASP A 93 37.29 10.18 1.49
CA ASP A 93 35.97 9.74 1.03
C ASP A 93 36.04 9.23 -0.43
N GLN A 94 35.65 7.98 -0.66
CA GLN A 94 35.68 7.36 -1.99
C GLN A 94 34.66 7.98 -2.96
N GLU A 95 33.54 8.54 -2.46
CA GLU A 95 32.56 9.26 -3.27
C GLU A 95 33.07 10.64 -3.69
N ALA A 96 33.91 11.28 -2.88
CA ALA A 96 34.48 12.58 -3.22
C ALA A 96 35.34 12.57 -4.48
N GLY A 97 36.10 11.49 -4.72
CA GLY A 97 36.83 11.28 -5.96
C GLY A 97 35.93 11.06 -7.19
N ARG A 98 34.74 10.48 -7.01
CA ARG A 98 33.83 10.12 -8.10
C ARG A 98 32.87 11.23 -8.50
N HIS A 99 32.41 12.04 -7.54
CA HIS A 99 31.42 13.10 -7.78
C HIS A 99 31.97 14.50 -7.55
N TRP A 100 32.43 14.82 -6.34
CA TRP A 100 32.76 16.21 -5.95
C TRP A 100 33.95 16.80 -6.73
N LEU A 101 35.03 16.03 -6.91
CA LEU A 101 36.23 16.44 -7.66
C LEU A 101 35.95 16.69 -9.16
N PRO A 102 35.28 15.78 -9.89
CA PRO A 102 34.85 16.02 -11.26
C PRO A 102 33.91 17.22 -11.40
N ARG A 103 32.89 17.31 -10.54
CA ARG A 103 31.87 18.36 -10.64
C ARG A 103 32.42 19.74 -10.30
N ALA A 104 33.34 19.85 -9.34
CA ALA A 104 34.02 21.11 -9.02
C ALA A 104 34.85 21.67 -10.20
N ARG A 105 35.28 20.79 -11.11
CA ARG A 105 35.92 21.16 -12.38
C ARG A 105 34.92 21.34 -13.52
N GLY A 106 33.61 21.17 -13.31
CA GLY A 106 32.58 21.27 -14.36
C GLY A 106 32.56 20.09 -15.33
N VAL A 107 33.16 18.95 -14.95
CA VAL A 107 33.20 17.73 -15.76
C VAL A 107 32.31 16.64 -15.15
N ALA A 108 31.88 15.66 -15.97
CA ALA A 108 30.97 14.62 -15.53
C ALA A 108 31.67 13.44 -14.85
N SER A 109 32.94 13.19 -15.19
CA SER A 109 33.75 12.12 -14.62
C SER A 109 35.20 12.57 -14.42
N ASP A 110 35.94 11.86 -13.56
CA ASP A 110 37.34 12.20 -13.28
C ASP A 110 38.29 11.89 -14.46
N THR A 111 37.84 11.08 -15.41
CA THR A 111 38.55 10.75 -16.65
C THR A 111 38.56 11.91 -17.65
N GLU A 112 37.65 12.87 -17.53
CA GLU A 112 37.62 14.08 -18.35
C GLU A 112 38.68 15.08 -17.87
N ARG A 113 39.72 15.32 -18.68
CA ARG A 113 40.79 16.28 -18.37
C ARG A 113 40.35 17.72 -18.65
N GLY A 114 40.58 18.62 -17.69
CA GLY A 114 40.39 20.07 -17.82
C GLY A 114 39.51 20.69 -16.73
N GLN A 115 39.60 22.02 -16.57
CA GLN A 115 38.67 22.81 -15.74
C GLN A 115 37.66 23.51 -16.65
N ARG A 116 36.40 23.10 -16.59
CA ARG A 116 35.24 23.64 -17.34
C ARG A 116 34.38 24.62 -16.54
N PHE A 117 34.44 24.59 -15.21
CA PHE A 117 33.62 25.47 -14.36
C PHE A 117 34.36 26.76 -14.01
N ARG A 118 33.93 27.88 -14.61
CA ARG A 118 34.32 29.26 -14.27
C ARG A 118 33.04 30.10 -14.20
N GLY A 119 32.97 31.03 -13.24
CA GLY A 119 31.81 31.92 -13.09
C GLY A 119 30.87 31.62 -11.91
N ARG A 120 29.61 32.09 -11.99
CA ARG A 120 28.57 31.97 -10.94
C ARG A 120 28.95 32.62 -9.60
N THR A 121 29.72 33.70 -9.66
CA THR A 121 30.26 34.44 -8.51
C THR A 121 29.18 34.87 -7.51
N ALA A 122 28.02 35.32 -7.97
CA ALA A 122 26.92 35.75 -7.10
C ALA A 122 26.32 34.58 -6.30
N ALA A 123 26.06 33.44 -6.95
CA ALA A 123 25.54 32.25 -6.28
C ALA A 123 26.56 31.65 -5.29
N LEU A 124 27.84 31.59 -5.69
CA LEU A 124 28.91 31.13 -4.82
C LEU A 124 29.07 32.03 -3.57
N ARG A 125 29.03 33.37 -3.72
CA ARG A 125 29.08 34.28 -2.57
C ARG A 125 27.90 34.06 -1.63
N ARG A 126 26.68 33.95 -2.16
CA ARG A 126 25.47 33.71 -1.35
C ARG A 126 25.56 32.42 -0.55
N LEU A 127 26.06 31.35 -1.16
CA LEU A 127 26.28 30.05 -0.49
C LEU A 127 27.35 30.13 0.61
N VAL A 128 28.46 30.83 0.37
CA VAL A 128 29.50 31.04 1.38
C VAL A 128 28.97 31.86 2.55
N GLU A 129 28.27 32.97 2.27
CA GLU A 129 27.61 33.80 3.29
C GLU A 129 26.60 33.00 4.13
N TRP A 130 25.85 32.10 3.49
CA TRP A 130 24.88 31.23 4.17
C TRP A 130 25.54 30.25 5.14
N LEU A 131 26.58 29.55 4.69
CA LEU A 131 27.33 28.58 5.49
C LEU A 131 28.11 29.23 6.65
N ASP A 132 28.45 30.52 6.49
CA ASP A 132 29.24 31.27 7.46
C ASP A 132 28.39 32.07 8.47
N LEU A 133 27.06 32.05 8.38
CA LEU A 133 26.14 32.77 9.28
C LEU A 133 26.49 32.58 10.76
N ALA A 134 26.54 33.68 11.52
CA ALA A 134 26.86 33.67 12.95
C ALA A 134 25.83 32.88 13.77
N GLU A 135 24.55 33.04 13.43
CA GLU A 135 23.41 32.27 13.93
C GLU A 135 22.82 31.47 12.75
N PRO A 136 22.81 30.12 12.81
CA PRO A 136 22.23 29.28 11.78
C PRO A 136 20.76 29.62 11.51
N ASP A 137 20.38 29.78 10.24
CA ASP A 137 18.98 29.90 9.84
C ASP A 137 18.29 28.53 10.00
N GLY A 138 17.05 28.55 10.51
CA GLY A 138 16.22 27.36 10.66
C GLY A 138 15.74 26.77 9.34
N ARG A 139 15.80 27.52 8.24
CA ARG A 139 15.36 27.08 6.91
C ARG A 139 16.47 26.30 6.18
N PRO A 140 16.17 25.31 5.34
CA PRO A 140 17.15 24.79 4.39
C PRO A 140 17.40 25.79 3.25
N MET A 141 18.59 25.77 2.66
CA MET A 141 18.89 26.47 1.41
C MET A 141 18.83 25.50 0.25
N VAL A 142 18.03 25.82 -0.77
CA VAL A 142 17.88 25.01 -1.98
C VAL A 142 18.51 25.72 -3.17
N VAL A 143 19.48 25.06 -3.81
CA VAL A 143 20.07 25.47 -5.07
C VAL A 143 19.34 24.74 -6.21
N THR A 144 18.56 25.50 -6.97
CA THR A 144 17.74 24.97 -8.08
C THR A 144 18.11 25.61 -9.42
N GLY A 145 17.42 25.16 -10.47
CA GLY A 145 17.54 25.68 -11.82
C GLY A 145 17.53 24.56 -12.86
N SER A 146 17.53 24.96 -14.13
CA SER A 146 17.38 24.08 -15.28
C SER A 146 18.48 23.02 -15.33
N PRO A 147 18.23 21.84 -15.93
CA PRO A 147 19.26 20.82 -16.00
C PRO A 147 20.47 21.32 -16.80
N GLY A 148 21.69 21.04 -16.32
CA GLY A 148 22.93 21.53 -16.94
C GLY A 148 23.32 22.98 -16.59
N VAL A 149 22.51 23.71 -15.79
CA VAL A 149 22.80 25.10 -15.37
C VAL A 149 24.04 25.24 -14.44
N GLY A 150 24.53 24.12 -13.90
CA GLY A 150 25.75 24.07 -13.07
C GLY A 150 25.55 23.84 -11.57
N LYS A 151 24.38 23.38 -11.10
CA LYS A 151 24.07 23.11 -9.67
C LYS A 151 25.17 22.31 -8.96
N SER A 152 25.44 21.08 -9.43
CA SER A 152 26.48 20.21 -8.86
C SER A 152 27.89 20.80 -8.96
N ALA A 153 28.15 21.67 -9.93
CA ALA A 153 29.45 22.34 -10.07
C ALA A 153 29.63 23.46 -9.05
N VAL A 154 28.58 24.25 -8.80
CA VAL A 154 28.53 25.26 -7.72
C VAL A 154 28.70 24.57 -6.36
N LEU A 155 27.92 23.52 -6.06
CA LEU A 155 28.03 22.78 -4.81
C LEU A 155 29.37 22.05 -4.67
N GLY A 156 29.85 21.40 -5.73
CA GLY A 156 31.17 20.77 -5.73
C GLY A 156 32.30 21.76 -5.49
N ARG A 157 32.19 22.99 -6.00
CA ARG A 157 33.15 24.06 -5.71
C ARG A 157 33.16 24.46 -4.24
N ILE A 158 31.99 24.60 -3.62
CA ILE A 158 31.86 24.88 -2.17
C ILE A 158 32.49 23.75 -1.35
N VAL A 159 32.10 22.50 -1.61
CA VAL A 159 32.57 21.32 -0.87
C VAL A 159 34.09 21.14 -1.01
N THR A 160 34.64 21.26 -2.22
CA THR A 160 36.09 21.06 -2.47
C THR A 160 36.97 22.19 -1.93
N THR A 161 36.49 23.43 -1.90
CA THR A 161 37.27 24.59 -1.40
C THR A 161 37.18 24.77 0.12
N ALA A 162 36.18 24.15 0.76
CA ALA A 162 36.07 24.05 2.21
C ALA A 162 37.09 23.04 2.79
N ASP A 163 37.52 22.03 2.02
CA ASP A 163 38.57 21.08 2.44
C ASP A 163 39.97 21.69 2.33
N ARG A 164 40.78 21.58 3.40
CA ARG A 164 42.12 22.18 3.46
C ARG A 164 43.10 21.53 2.48
N GLY A 165 43.02 20.21 2.28
CA GLY A 165 43.94 19.46 1.42
C GLY A 165 43.68 19.73 -0.06
N LEU A 166 42.41 19.66 -0.47
CA LEU A 166 42.02 19.86 -1.87
C LEU A 166 42.13 21.31 -2.32
N ARG A 167 41.87 22.27 -1.43
CA ARG A 167 42.08 23.70 -1.71
C ARG A 167 43.52 24.01 -2.11
N GLY A 168 44.50 23.30 -1.54
CA GLY A 168 45.92 23.44 -1.86
C GLY A 168 46.35 22.85 -3.20
N SER A 169 45.50 22.01 -3.81
CA SER A 169 45.73 21.36 -5.11
C SER A 169 45.18 22.14 -6.31
N LEU A 170 44.43 23.23 -6.06
CA LEU A 170 43.89 24.10 -7.09
C LEU A 170 45.00 24.93 -7.76
N ALA A 171 44.80 25.28 -9.03
CA ALA A 171 45.78 26.01 -9.82
C ALA A 171 46.10 27.40 -9.20
N PRO A 172 47.34 27.91 -9.31
CA PRO A 172 47.74 29.19 -8.71
C PRO A 172 46.96 30.40 -9.23
N ASP A 173 46.42 30.30 -10.44
CA ASP A 173 45.65 31.31 -11.17
C ASP A 173 44.13 31.19 -10.97
N ASP A 174 43.68 30.33 -10.05
CA ASP A 174 42.26 30.13 -9.75
C ASP A 174 41.71 31.23 -8.81
N ASP A 175 41.11 32.27 -9.40
CA ASP A 175 40.56 33.46 -8.73
C ASP A 175 39.06 33.36 -8.35
N ALA A 176 38.42 32.20 -8.58
CA ALA A 176 37.02 32.00 -8.28
C ALA A 176 36.75 31.94 -6.77
N VAL A 177 35.52 32.32 -6.38
CA VAL A 177 35.04 32.35 -4.97
C VAL A 177 35.27 31.00 -4.29
N ARG A 178 35.80 31.02 -3.07
CA ARG A 178 36.16 29.84 -2.27
C ARG A 178 35.39 29.84 -0.96
N ALA A 179 34.92 28.68 -0.53
CA ALA A 179 34.29 28.51 0.77
C ALA A 179 35.30 28.69 1.92
N THR A 180 34.81 28.99 3.11
CA THR A 180 35.65 29.07 4.31
C THR A 180 36.16 27.68 4.67
N VAL A 181 37.44 27.55 5.04
CA VAL A 181 38.03 26.22 5.34
C VAL A 181 37.33 25.61 6.54
N GLY A 182 36.80 24.40 6.40
CA GLY A 182 36.01 23.69 7.42
C GLY A 182 34.54 24.11 7.49
N SER A 183 34.02 24.90 6.55
CA SER A 183 32.62 25.34 6.55
C SER A 183 31.62 24.26 6.12
N VAL A 184 32.08 23.07 5.69
CA VAL A 184 31.26 21.92 5.33
C VAL A 184 31.69 20.74 6.19
N ALA A 185 30.76 20.17 6.96
CA ALA A 185 31.03 19.06 7.86
C ALA A 185 30.66 17.70 7.25
N CYS A 186 29.73 17.69 6.29
CA CYS A 186 29.30 16.49 5.57
C CYS A 186 28.81 16.89 4.16
N ALA A 187 29.18 16.12 3.14
CA ALA A 187 28.69 16.30 1.78
C ALA A 187 28.28 14.96 1.16
N VAL A 188 26.99 14.83 0.82
CA VAL A 188 26.38 13.59 0.32
C VAL A 188 25.89 13.77 -1.11
N HIS A 189 26.19 12.81 -1.97
CA HIS A 189 25.59 12.71 -3.30
C HIS A 189 24.40 11.74 -3.23
N ALA A 190 23.18 12.22 -3.45
CA ALA A 190 21.95 11.44 -3.24
C ALA A 190 21.59 10.52 -4.40
N LYS A 191 22.31 10.60 -5.54
CA LYS A 191 21.97 9.86 -6.76
C LYS A 191 21.91 8.35 -6.53
N GLY A 192 20.74 7.77 -6.81
CA GLY A 192 20.49 6.33 -6.69
C GLY A 192 20.43 5.81 -5.25
N LYS A 193 20.47 6.69 -4.24
CA LYS A 193 20.39 6.33 -2.82
C LYS A 193 18.97 6.49 -2.29
N THR A 194 18.62 5.65 -1.32
CA THR A 194 17.42 5.78 -0.49
C THR A 194 17.61 6.85 0.59
N ALA A 195 16.52 7.34 1.18
CA ALA A 195 16.57 8.27 2.31
C ALA A 195 17.35 7.69 3.50
N GLY A 196 17.24 6.37 3.73
CA GLY A 196 17.96 5.67 4.79
C GLY A 196 19.48 5.62 4.57
N GLU A 197 19.91 5.40 3.33
CA GLU A 197 21.34 5.40 2.99
C GLU A 197 21.97 6.79 3.16
N VAL A 198 21.27 7.84 2.73
CA VAL A 198 21.70 9.24 2.93
C VAL A 198 21.74 9.57 4.42
N ALA A 199 20.74 9.16 5.20
CA ALA A 199 20.71 9.36 6.64
C ALA A 199 21.88 8.65 7.35
N ALA A 200 22.19 7.41 6.95
CA ALA A 200 23.32 6.65 7.47
C ALA A 200 24.67 7.31 7.15
N GLU A 201 24.82 7.95 5.98
CA GLU A 201 26.04 8.66 5.60
C GLU A 201 26.26 9.93 6.45
N ILE A 202 25.20 10.69 6.68
CA ILE A 202 25.24 11.85 7.58
C ILE A 202 25.53 11.40 9.02
N ALA A 203 24.93 10.30 9.48
CA ALA A 203 25.19 9.72 10.80
C ALA A 203 26.67 9.34 10.97
N ARG A 204 27.27 8.69 9.97
CA ARG A 204 28.70 8.36 9.95
C ARG A 204 29.57 9.61 10.01
N ALA A 205 29.26 10.64 9.22
CA ALA A 205 30.00 11.91 9.23
C ALA A 205 29.89 12.66 10.57
N ALA A 206 28.75 12.52 11.27
CA ALA A 206 28.55 13.08 12.60
C ALA A 206 29.12 12.23 13.74
N SER A 207 29.56 11.00 13.43
CA SER A 207 29.97 9.98 14.41
C SER A 207 28.87 9.66 15.43
N VAL A 208 27.65 9.42 14.93
CA VAL A 208 26.50 8.98 15.74
C VAL A 208 26.01 7.58 15.31
N GLY A 209 25.18 6.94 16.13
CA GLY A 209 24.60 5.63 15.82
C GLY A 209 23.85 5.63 14.48
N LEU A 210 23.90 4.51 13.77
CA LEU A 210 23.21 4.38 12.47
C LEU A 210 21.69 4.36 12.69
N PRO A 211 20.92 5.20 11.96
CA PRO A 211 19.47 5.25 12.08
C PRO A 211 18.82 3.95 11.58
N VAL A 212 17.78 3.48 12.26
CA VAL A 212 16.97 2.32 11.82
C VAL A 212 15.98 2.76 10.72
N THR A 213 15.43 3.95 10.87
CA THR A 213 14.63 4.67 9.88
C THR A 213 15.22 6.06 9.62
N PRO A 214 15.04 6.67 8.44
CA PRO A 214 15.64 7.98 8.13
C PRO A 214 15.29 9.07 9.17
N ALA A 215 14.09 9.00 9.73
CA ALA A 215 13.60 9.92 10.77
C ALA A 215 14.41 9.89 12.09
N ASP A 216 15.12 8.79 12.38
CA ASP A 216 15.90 8.64 13.62
C ASP A 216 17.19 9.48 13.64
N LEU A 217 17.61 10.01 12.49
CA LEU A 217 18.87 10.77 12.37
C LEU A 217 18.83 12.08 13.18
N ALA A 218 17.77 12.87 13.02
CA ALA A 218 17.72 14.21 13.62
C ALA A 218 17.72 14.17 15.17
N PRO A 219 16.95 13.29 15.84
CA PRO A 219 17.06 13.09 17.30
C PRO A 219 18.47 12.68 17.73
N THR A 220 19.08 11.71 17.05
CA THR A 220 20.41 11.19 17.41
C THR A 220 21.51 12.25 17.22
N LEU A 221 21.45 13.01 16.12
CA LEU A 221 22.38 14.10 15.87
C LEU A 221 22.24 15.23 16.90
N ARG A 222 21.00 15.55 17.30
CA ARG A 222 20.70 16.55 18.32
C ARG A 222 21.37 16.19 19.65
N GLU A 223 21.26 14.95 20.11
CA GLU A 223 21.89 14.50 21.36
C GLU A 223 23.42 14.69 21.33
N ARG A 224 24.06 14.36 20.20
CA ARG A 224 25.49 14.56 20.02
C ARG A 224 25.88 16.03 20.05
N LEU A 225 25.14 16.88 19.33
CA LEU A 225 25.45 18.32 19.23
C LEU A 225 25.17 19.07 20.54
N VAL A 226 24.24 18.60 21.37
CA VAL A 226 24.07 19.12 22.74
C VAL A 226 25.30 18.81 23.60
N ARG A 227 25.87 17.60 23.49
CA ARG A 227 27.06 17.18 24.26
C ARG A 227 28.34 17.86 23.76
N ARG A 228 28.45 18.10 22.45
CA ARG A 228 29.59 18.75 21.80
C ARG A 228 29.10 19.78 20.76
N PRO A 229 28.81 21.01 21.20
CA PRO A 229 28.32 22.04 20.30
C PRO A 229 29.41 22.45 19.30
N GLY A 230 29.03 22.52 18.03
CA GLY A 230 29.91 22.89 16.93
C GLY A 230 29.11 23.08 15.64
N ARG A 231 29.64 23.87 14.70
CA ARG A 231 29.00 24.05 13.39
C ARG A 231 29.01 22.73 12.64
N PHE A 232 27.86 22.34 12.09
CA PHE A 232 27.69 21.10 11.34
C PHE A 232 26.86 21.36 10.09
N ASN A 233 27.52 21.86 9.05
CA ASN A 233 26.87 22.17 7.78
C ASN A 233 26.86 20.94 6.88
N VAL A 234 25.68 20.59 6.36
CA VAL A 234 25.44 19.44 5.49
C VAL A 234 25.11 19.92 4.08
N VAL A 235 25.80 19.38 3.07
CA VAL A 235 25.53 19.63 1.65
C VAL A 235 25.02 18.34 1.01
N ILE A 236 23.84 18.36 0.41
CA ILE A 236 23.25 17.23 -0.32
C ILE A 236 23.08 17.64 -1.77
N ASP A 237 23.64 16.89 -2.72
CA ASP A 237 23.49 17.17 -4.16
C ASP A 237 22.73 16.05 -4.88
N ALA A 238 22.09 16.40 -6.00
CA ALA A 238 21.28 15.51 -6.84
C ALA A 238 20.11 14.83 -6.09
N LEU A 239 19.40 15.60 -5.24
CA LEU A 239 18.21 15.11 -4.53
C LEU A 239 17.13 14.61 -5.50
N ASP A 240 17.01 15.25 -6.66
CA ASP A 240 16.12 14.86 -7.77
C ASP A 240 16.51 13.53 -8.44
N GLU A 241 17.70 13.01 -8.16
CA GLU A 241 18.19 11.74 -8.70
C GLU A 241 18.26 10.62 -7.65
N ALA A 242 17.58 10.76 -6.50
CA ALA A 242 17.44 9.70 -5.51
C ALA A 242 16.87 8.40 -6.10
N ALA A 243 16.95 7.29 -5.36
CA ALA A 243 16.57 5.95 -5.84
C ALA A 243 15.19 5.92 -6.51
N THR A 244 14.23 6.69 -5.99
CA THR A 244 12.93 6.95 -6.61
C THR A 244 12.44 8.38 -6.29
N PRO A 245 11.46 8.93 -7.04
CA PRO A 245 10.83 10.21 -6.70
C PRO A 245 10.16 10.22 -5.31
N SER A 246 9.66 9.08 -4.82
CA SER A 246 9.11 8.96 -3.46
C SER A 246 10.22 9.03 -2.41
N GLU A 247 11.36 8.40 -2.67
CA GLU A 247 12.55 8.48 -1.81
C GLU A 247 13.12 9.90 -1.76
N ALA A 248 13.09 10.65 -2.86
CA ALA A 248 13.47 12.07 -2.87
C ALA A 248 12.58 12.89 -1.92
N ARG A 249 11.27 12.69 -1.96
CA ARG A 249 10.30 13.36 -1.06
C ARG A 249 10.45 12.88 0.38
N GLN A 250 10.69 11.59 0.61
CA GLN A 250 10.97 11.04 1.94
C GLN A 250 12.25 11.64 2.53
N LEU A 251 13.31 11.78 1.72
CA LEU A 251 14.56 12.41 2.13
C LEU A 251 14.34 13.87 2.55
N VAL A 252 13.50 14.62 1.84
CA VAL A 252 13.13 15.99 2.26
C VAL A 252 12.41 15.97 3.60
N ARG A 253 11.39 15.12 3.75
CA ARG A 253 10.49 15.08 4.91
C ARG A 253 11.12 14.51 6.18
N GLU A 254 11.92 13.47 6.06
CA GLU A 254 12.45 12.71 7.22
C GLU A 254 13.89 13.08 7.57
N VAL A 255 14.64 13.69 6.65
CA VAL A 255 16.06 14.05 6.86
C VAL A 255 16.28 15.55 6.76
N VAL A 256 16.02 16.17 5.60
CA VAL A 256 16.38 17.57 5.34
C VAL A 256 15.66 18.53 6.27
N LEU A 257 14.32 18.49 6.30
CA LEU A 257 13.52 19.41 7.12
C LEU A 257 13.72 19.18 8.62
N PRO A 258 13.73 17.93 9.14
CA PRO A 258 14.00 17.69 10.57
C PRO A 258 15.39 18.14 11.00
N LEU A 259 16.42 18.02 10.14
CA LEU A 259 17.76 18.54 10.42
C LEU A 259 17.77 20.07 10.43
N ALA A 260 17.23 20.72 9.39
CA ALA A 260 17.21 22.18 9.29
C ALA A 260 16.40 22.81 10.44
N HIS A 261 15.14 22.41 10.62
CA HIS A 261 14.25 23.03 11.60
C HIS A 261 14.58 22.58 13.02
N GLY A 262 14.89 21.29 13.20
CA GLY A 262 15.04 20.66 14.51
C GLY A 262 16.44 20.80 15.12
N CYS A 263 17.47 21.12 14.33
CA CYS A 263 18.85 21.18 14.80
C CYS A 263 19.56 22.53 14.52
N ALA A 264 18.91 23.51 13.88
CA ALA A 264 19.53 24.82 13.60
C ALA A 264 20.04 25.54 14.86
N ARG A 265 19.27 25.52 15.96
CA ARG A 265 19.70 26.11 17.26
C ARG A 265 20.97 25.47 17.84
N LEU A 266 21.38 24.32 17.32
CA LEU A 266 22.57 23.59 17.73
C LEU A 266 23.74 23.71 16.74
N GLY A 267 23.64 24.59 15.72
CA GLY A 267 24.74 24.81 14.77
C GLY A 267 24.60 24.09 13.42
N VAL A 268 23.45 23.48 13.10
CA VAL A 268 23.24 22.75 11.84
C VAL A 268 22.65 23.65 10.76
N GLN A 269 23.21 23.60 9.54
CA GLN A 269 22.58 24.17 8.35
C GLN A 269 22.62 23.15 7.21
N VAL A 270 21.58 23.14 6.38
CA VAL A 270 21.46 22.20 5.26
C VAL A 270 21.38 22.95 3.94
N VAL A 271 22.21 22.56 2.98
CA VAL A 271 22.18 23.05 1.60
C VAL A 271 21.85 21.88 0.67
N VAL A 272 20.84 22.03 -0.18
CA VAL A 272 20.37 20.98 -1.09
C VAL A 272 20.45 21.43 -2.54
N GLY A 273 21.09 20.63 -3.40
CA GLY A 273 21.04 20.75 -4.86
C GLY A 273 19.95 19.87 -5.44
N THR A 274 18.98 20.46 -6.14
CA THR A 274 17.85 19.72 -6.73
C THR A 274 17.27 20.42 -7.96
N ARG A 275 16.45 19.73 -8.75
CA ARG A 275 15.62 20.34 -9.80
C ARG A 275 14.32 20.90 -9.22
N ARG A 276 13.69 21.81 -9.95
CA ARG A 276 12.35 22.33 -9.59
C ARG A 276 11.30 21.22 -9.60
N SER A 277 11.41 20.28 -10.53
CA SER A 277 10.50 19.14 -10.68
C SER A 277 11.23 17.84 -10.99
N ASP A 278 10.56 16.73 -10.66
CA ASP A 278 10.92 15.36 -11.00
C ASP A 278 9.72 14.60 -11.62
N ASP A 279 9.84 13.29 -11.82
CA ASP A 279 8.81 12.45 -12.46
C ASP A 279 7.49 12.36 -11.67
N ALA A 280 7.45 12.83 -10.42
CA ALA A 280 6.24 12.86 -9.59
C ALA A 280 5.74 14.29 -9.32
N GLY A 281 6.25 15.30 -10.06
CA GLY A 281 5.76 16.68 -10.04
C GLY A 281 6.76 17.66 -9.44
N ASP A 282 6.25 18.71 -8.79
CA ASP A 282 7.08 19.71 -8.11
C ASP A 282 7.85 19.05 -6.95
N LEU A 283 9.18 19.18 -6.97
CA LEU A 283 10.08 18.64 -5.97
C LEU A 283 10.48 19.70 -4.92
N LEU A 284 10.18 20.97 -5.19
CA LEU A 284 10.32 22.05 -4.22
C LEU A 284 9.09 22.16 -3.32
N ALA A 285 7.91 21.73 -3.80
CA ALA A 285 6.67 21.69 -3.03
C ALA A 285 6.86 21.11 -1.60
N PRO A 286 7.47 19.92 -1.40
CA PRO A 286 7.70 19.37 -0.06
C PRO A 286 8.54 20.24 0.90
N PHE A 287 9.29 21.23 0.42
CA PHE A 287 10.04 22.17 1.27
C PHE A 287 9.15 23.30 1.84
N GLY A 288 7.96 23.50 1.29
CA GLY A 288 7.00 24.53 1.68
C GLY A 288 7.52 25.97 1.52
N SER A 289 6.89 26.92 2.22
CA SER A 289 7.29 28.35 2.21
C SER A 289 8.54 28.66 3.04
N ALA A 290 9.04 27.69 3.80
CA ALA A 290 10.13 27.86 4.76
C ALA A 290 11.50 27.48 4.16
N VAL A 291 11.82 27.93 2.95
CA VAL A 291 13.09 27.63 2.25
C VAL A 291 13.76 28.90 1.74
N GLU A 292 15.09 28.91 1.73
CA GLU A 292 15.87 29.95 1.02
C GLU A 292 16.24 29.42 -0.37
N LEU A 293 15.74 30.04 -1.44
CA LEU A 293 15.93 29.56 -2.81
C LEU A 293 17.03 30.33 -3.55
N VAL A 294 18.00 29.61 -4.09
CA VAL A 294 18.98 30.12 -5.07
C VAL A 294 18.67 29.45 -6.42
N ASP A 295 17.89 30.12 -7.26
CA ASP A 295 17.63 29.65 -8.62
C ASP A 295 18.72 30.13 -9.58
N LEU A 296 19.53 29.20 -10.08
CA LEU A 296 20.58 29.51 -11.03
C LEU A 296 20.07 29.96 -12.42
N ASP A 297 18.77 29.84 -12.69
CA ASP A 297 18.16 30.41 -13.90
C ASP A 297 17.84 31.91 -13.76
N ASP A 298 17.81 32.47 -12.53
CA ASP A 298 17.52 33.89 -12.34
C ASP A 298 18.65 34.78 -12.88
N ALA A 299 18.25 35.90 -13.49
CA ALA A 299 19.17 36.91 -14.03
C ALA A 299 20.16 37.48 -12.99
N GLN A 300 19.84 37.43 -11.70
CA GLN A 300 20.73 37.86 -10.62
C GLN A 300 21.92 36.90 -10.38
N TYR A 301 21.79 35.63 -10.78
CA TYR A 301 22.80 34.59 -10.60
C TYR A 301 23.44 34.15 -11.94
N PHE A 302 23.07 34.79 -13.05
CA PHE A 302 23.51 34.49 -14.41
C PHE A 302 24.16 35.70 -15.10
N THR A 303 25.28 35.48 -15.79
CA THR A 303 25.86 36.46 -16.72
C THR A 303 26.15 35.82 -18.08
N GLU A 304 26.05 36.59 -19.16
CA GLU A 304 26.39 36.13 -20.51
C GLU A 304 27.86 35.67 -20.62
N ALA A 305 28.74 36.25 -19.79
CA ALA A 305 30.13 35.82 -19.67
C ALA A 305 30.27 34.38 -19.17
N ASP A 306 29.42 33.94 -18.22
CA ASP A 306 29.42 32.55 -17.73
C ASP A 306 29.08 31.55 -18.86
N LEU A 307 28.16 31.93 -19.75
CA LEU A 307 27.75 31.10 -20.90
C LEU A 307 28.84 31.05 -21.97
N ALA A 308 29.56 32.17 -22.19
CA ALA A 308 30.70 32.24 -23.10
C ALA A 308 31.88 31.41 -22.60
N ASP A 309 32.17 31.45 -21.30
CA ASP A 309 33.20 30.63 -20.67
C ASP A 309 32.86 29.14 -20.75
N TYR A 310 31.59 28.78 -20.57
CA TYR A 310 31.10 27.42 -20.75
C TYR A 310 31.24 26.93 -22.21
N ALA A 311 30.86 27.76 -23.20
CA ALA A 311 31.05 27.44 -24.61
C ALA A 311 32.53 27.33 -25.00
N LEU A 312 33.39 28.20 -24.44
CA LEU A 312 34.84 28.17 -24.64
C LEU A 312 35.46 26.89 -24.10
N ALA A 313 35.12 26.53 -22.86
CA ALA A 313 35.56 25.28 -22.25
C ALA A 313 35.09 24.06 -23.05
N THR A 314 33.90 24.12 -23.63
CA THR A 314 33.33 23.04 -24.47
C THR A 314 34.06 22.93 -25.82
N LEU A 315 34.41 24.05 -26.46
CA LEU A 315 35.22 24.08 -27.68
C LEU A 315 36.64 23.52 -27.46
N GLN A 316 37.17 23.69 -26.24
CA GLN A 316 38.52 23.31 -25.86
C GLN A 316 38.64 21.90 -25.26
N ILE A 317 37.55 21.12 -25.19
CA ILE A 317 37.55 19.79 -24.56
C ILE A 317 38.63 18.88 -25.16
N ALA A 318 39.47 18.33 -24.29
CA ALA A 318 40.47 17.33 -24.65
C ALA A 318 39.84 15.92 -24.73
N GLY A 319 39.22 15.60 -25.86
CA GLY A 319 38.71 14.25 -26.16
C GLY A 319 39.77 13.33 -26.80
N ALA A 320 39.71 12.03 -26.52
CA ALA A 320 40.58 11.02 -27.14
C ALA A 320 40.32 10.82 -28.65
N GLU A 321 39.33 11.50 -29.22
CA GLU A 321 38.73 11.15 -30.51
C GLU A 321 39.35 11.84 -31.74
N ARG A 322 40.22 12.86 -31.61
CA ARG A 322 40.93 13.46 -32.77
C ARG A 322 42.34 14.00 -32.44
N THR A 323 43.21 13.92 -33.45
CA THR A 323 44.61 14.42 -33.47
C THR A 323 44.74 15.89 -33.89
N GLN A 324 43.76 16.47 -34.59
CA GLN A 324 43.73 17.90 -34.97
C GLN A 324 42.62 18.64 -34.19
N ARG A 325 42.99 19.74 -33.52
CA ARG A 325 42.10 20.50 -32.62
C ARG A 325 42.21 22.01 -32.90
N PRO A 326 41.34 22.59 -33.75
CA PRO A 326 41.46 23.97 -34.22
C PRO A 326 41.20 25.02 -33.13
N TYR A 327 40.50 24.65 -32.05
CA TYR A 327 40.08 25.57 -30.98
C TYR A 327 40.96 25.53 -29.73
N THR A 328 42.19 25.02 -29.82
CA THR A 328 43.10 24.88 -28.66
C THR A 328 43.59 26.21 -28.08
N SER A 329 43.70 27.27 -28.88
CA SER A 329 44.06 28.61 -28.41
C SER A 329 42.83 29.43 -28.00
N VAL A 330 42.91 30.11 -26.86
CA VAL A 330 41.88 31.04 -26.37
C VAL A 330 41.65 32.21 -27.34
N ASP A 331 42.69 32.66 -28.05
CA ASP A 331 42.60 33.76 -29.02
C ASP A 331 41.71 33.41 -30.22
N VAL A 332 41.63 32.12 -30.55
CA VAL A 332 40.85 31.59 -31.67
C VAL A 332 39.46 31.14 -31.21
N ALA A 333 39.36 30.46 -30.06
CA ALA A 333 38.11 29.93 -29.55
C ALA A 333 37.24 30.96 -28.82
N GLY A 334 37.85 31.97 -28.18
CA GLY A 334 37.16 32.99 -27.39
C GLY A 334 36.13 33.82 -28.18
N PRO A 335 36.48 34.36 -29.36
CA PRO A 335 35.52 35.08 -30.22
C PRO A 335 34.35 34.20 -30.67
N VAL A 336 34.61 32.94 -31.01
CA VAL A 336 33.58 31.96 -31.41
C VAL A 336 32.67 31.62 -30.23
N ALA A 337 33.24 31.39 -29.05
CA ALA A 337 32.50 31.09 -27.82
C ALA A 337 31.54 32.22 -27.39
N ARG A 338 32.01 33.48 -27.45
CA ARG A 338 31.15 34.66 -27.18
C ARG A 338 29.99 34.76 -28.17
N ARG A 339 30.23 34.46 -29.44
CA ARG A 339 29.16 34.45 -30.44
C ARG A 339 28.14 33.35 -30.18
N ILE A 340 28.59 32.16 -29.77
CA ILE A 340 27.69 31.05 -29.40
C ILE A 340 26.85 31.45 -28.17
N ALA A 341 27.45 32.03 -27.14
CA ALA A 341 26.72 32.48 -25.95
C ALA A 341 25.64 33.51 -26.26
N SER A 342 25.96 34.51 -27.08
CA SER A 342 25.01 35.55 -27.51
C SER A 342 23.81 34.95 -28.28
N LEU A 343 24.04 33.96 -29.14
CA LEU A 343 22.99 33.31 -29.94
C LEU A 343 22.22 32.23 -29.18
N ALA A 344 22.73 31.75 -28.04
CA ALA A 344 22.08 30.73 -27.24
C ALA A 344 21.03 31.27 -26.26
N GLU A 345 20.86 32.61 -26.19
CA GLU A 345 19.81 33.29 -25.41
C GLU A 345 19.70 32.80 -23.95
N GLY A 346 20.85 32.54 -23.31
CA GLY A 346 20.90 32.07 -21.91
C GLY A 346 20.80 30.54 -21.73
N ASN A 347 20.60 29.77 -22.81
CA ASN A 347 20.43 28.32 -22.73
C ASN A 347 21.77 27.56 -22.79
N PHE A 348 22.24 27.07 -21.64
CA PHE A 348 23.48 26.29 -21.51
C PHE A 348 23.46 24.98 -22.30
N LEU A 349 22.31 24.31 -22.44
CA LEU A 349 22.21 23.09 -23.23
C LEU A 349 22.41 23.39 -24.72
N VAL A 350 21.77 24.44 -25.24
CA VAL A 350 21.95 24.89 -26.63
C VAL A 350 23.39 25.31 -26.91
N ALA A 351 23.96 26.16 -26.04
CA ALA A 351 25.35 26.60 -26.17
C ALA A 351 26.34 25.41 -26.15
N GLY A 352 26.12 24.46 -25.24
CA GLY A 352 26.94 23.25 -25.12
C GLY A 352 26.83 22.34 -26.34
N LEU A 353 25.62 22.09 -26.85
CA LEU A 353 25.41 21.25 -28.03
C LEU A 353 26.06 21.86 -29.28
N VAL A 354 25.90 23.17 -29.51
CA VAL A 354 26.48 23.85 -30.67
C VAL A 354 28.01 23.93 -30.57
N ALA A 355 28.55 24.30 -29.41
CA ALA A 355 30.00 24.34 -29.17
C ALA A 355 30.63 22.96 -29.38
N ARG A 356 30.01 21.90 -28.85
CA ARG A 356 30.52 20.54 -28.98
C ARG A 356 30.39 20.01 -30.41
N ALA A 357 29.29 20.30 -31.11
CA ALA A 357 29.14 19.93 -32.52
C ALA A 357 30.28 20.51 -33.38
N ARG A 358 30.66 21.77 -33.12
CA ARG A 358 31.80 22.43 -33.78
C ARG A 358 33.14 21.84 -33.38
N ALA A 359 33.35 21.61 -32.08
CA ALA A 359 34.58 20.98 -31.58
C ALA A 359 34.83 19.59 -32.20
N LEU A 360 33.77 18.83 -32.46
CA LEU A 360 33.84 17.53 -33.10
C LEU A 360 34.09 17.60 -34.61
N ARG A 361 33.56 18.63 -35.30
CA ARG A 361 33.48 18.67 -36.78
C ARG A 361 34.53 19.53 -37.44
N ASP A 362 34.77 20.72 -36.89
CA ASP A 362 35.57 21.73 -37.56
C ASP A 362 37.03 21.25 -37.66
N THR A 363 37.59 21.29 -38.86
CA THR A 363 39.01 20.99 -39.12
C THR A 363 39.86 22.26 -39.13
N LEU A 364 39.22 23.41 -39.35
CA LEU A 364 39.80 24.75 -39.30
C LEU A 364 38.88 25.66 -38.45
N PRO A 365 39.42 26.68 -37.77
CA PRO A 365 38.60 27.62 -37.01
C PRO A 365 37.63 28.38 -37.89
N VAL A 366 36.37 28.47 -37.47
CA VAL A 366 35.33 29.26 -38.16
C VAL A 366 35.36 30.71 -37.67
N ALA A 367 35.15 31.66 -38.59
CA ALA A 367 35.05 33.07 -38.24
C ALA A 367 33.78 33.31 -37.38
N PRO A 368 33.83 34.10 -36.29
CA PRO A 368 32.68 34.31 -35.41
C PRO A 368 31.42 34.76 -36.16
N GLU A 369 31.56 35.59 -37.17
CA GLU A 369 30.44 36.15 -37.96
C GLU A 369 29.70 35.07 -38.78
N GLN A 370 30.35 33.93 -39.03
CA GLN A 370 29.79 32.78 -39.75
C GLN A 370 29.07 31.78 -38.83
N VAL A 371 29.07 32.03 -37.51
CA VAL A 371 28.30 31.22 -36.56
C VAL A 371 26.86 31.72 -36.53
N SER A 372 25.93 30.87 -36.98
CA SER A 372 24.49 31.10 -36.92
C SER A 372 23.73 29.83 -36.52
N PHE A 373 22.76 29.97 -35.62
CA PHE A 373 21.80 28.94 -35.23
C PHE A 373 20.57 29.58 -34.56
N SER A 374 19.46 28.84 -34.50
CA SER A 374 18.30 29.20 -33.69
C SER A 374 18.51 28.73 -32.25
N ALA A 375 18.13 29.55 -31.26
CA ALA A 375 18.27 29.27 -29.83
C ALA A 375 17.34 28.15 -29.31
N THR A 376 16.96 27.19 -30.16
CA THR A 376 16.10 26.07 -29.79
C THR A 376 16.92 24.80 -29.58
N VAL A 377 16.53 24.00 -28.59
CA VAL A 377 17.16 22.69 -28.31
C VAL A 377 17.09 21.77 -29.52
N GLY A 378 16.00 21.80 -30.30
CA GLY A 378 15.84 21.01 -31.51
C GLY A 378 16.87 21.32 -32.59
N ASP A 379 17.08 22.60 -32.93
CA ASP A 379 18.04 23.01 -33.96
C ASP A 379 19.50 22.74 -33.53
N ALA A 380 19.80 22.91 -32.24
CA ALA A 380 21.10 22.57 -31.67
C ALA A 380 21.36 21.04 -31.67
N LEU A 381 20.35 20.26 -31.32
CA LEU A 381 20.41 18.80 -31.32
C LEU A 381 20.55 18.25 -32.74
N ASP A 382 19.79 18.77 -33.70
CA ASP A 382 19.85 18.37 -35.10
C ASP A 382 21.26 18.56 -35.67
N ARG A 383 21.83 19.75 -35.45
CA ARG A 383 23.22 20.05 -35.82
C ARG A 383 24.25 19.22 -35.08
N TYR A 384 23.96 18.70 -33.89
CA TYR A 384 24.87 17.79 -33.21
C TYR A 384 24.79 16.38 -33.84
N LEU A 385 23.57 15.88 -34.09
CA LEU A 385 23.31 14.51 -34.56
C LEU A 385 23.78 14.20 -35.98
N GLU A 386 23.81 15.19 -36.89
CA GLU A 386 24.21 15.01 -38.31
C GLU A 386 25.61 14.38 -38.54
N GLY A 387 26.46 14.32 -37.52
CA GLY A 387 27.87 13.93 -37.61
C GLY A 387 28.26 12.86 -36.58
N LEU A 388 27.28 12.33 -35.84
CA LEU A 388 27.50 11.16 -35.00
C LEU A 388 27.40 9.89 -35.84
N PRO A 389 28.26 8.88 -35.60
CA PRO A 389 28.06 7.57 -36.19
C PRO A 389 26.74 6.97 -35.68
N GLY A 390 26.07 6.20 -36.54
CA GLY A 390 24.87 5.46 -36.16
C GLY A 390 25.18 4.33 -35.18
N ALA A 391 24.15 3.86 -34.47
CA ALA A 391 24.22 2.64 -33.69
C ALA A 391 24.07 1.42 -34.62
N GLY A 392 25.16 1.03 -35.28
CA GLY A 392 25.12 -0.01 -36.32
C GLY A 392 24.38 0.49 -37.57
N ALA A 393 23.28 -0.16 -37.95
CA ALA A 393 22.46 0.25 -39.09
C ALA A 393 21.39 1.31 -38.76
N ALA A 394 21.16 1.59 -37.47
CA ALA A 394 20.24 2.63 -37.03
C ALA A 394 20.93 4.01 -36.95
N SER A 395 20.25 5.07 -37.37
CA SER A 395 20.78 6.43 -37.20
C SER A 395 20.86 6.81 -35.71
N ALA A 396 21.84 7.66 -35.36
CA ALA A 396 21.99 8.16 -33.99
C ALA A 396 20.70 8.84 -33.49
N ARG A 397 20.00 9.56 -34.39
CA ARG A 397 18.70 10.15 -34.08
C ARG A 397 17.68 9.10 -33.67
N LEU A 398 17.49 8.05 -34.47
CA LEU A 398 16.49 7.02 -34.19
C LEU A 398 16.80 6.27 -32.88
N ALA A 399 18.08 5.96 -32.65
CA ALA A 399 18.53 5.33 -31.41
C ALA A 399 18.18 6.18 -30.17
N LEU A 400 18.40 7.50 -30.22
CA LEU A 400 18.05 8.39 -29.12
C LEU A 400 16.54 8.67 -29.03
N THR A 401 15.81 8.72 -30.16
CA THR A 401 14.35 8.84 -30.16
C THR A 401 13.70 7.65 -29.44
N ALA A 402 14.24 6.43 -29.60
CA ALA A 402 13.76 5.27 -28.84
C ALA A 402 13.90 5.47 -27.31
N LEU A 403 14.98 6.10 -26.84
CA LEU A 403 15.17 6.43 -25.43
C LEU A 403 14.34 7.63 -24.95
N ALA A 404 13.87 8.48 -25.86
CA ALA A 404 12.97 9.58 -25.49
C ALA A 404 11.59 9.09 -25.02
N TYR A 405 11.23 7.85 -25.37
CA TYR A 405 10.07 7.14 -24.84
C TYR A 405 10.36 6.40 -23.54
N ALA A 406 11.61 6.34 -23.05
CA ALA A 406 11.92 5.60 -21.83
C ALA A 406 11.37 6.29 -20.58
N GLU A 407 10.70 5.53 -19.72
CA GLU A 407 10.30 5.93 -18.37
C GLU A 407 11.42 5.62 -17.36
N THR A 408 11.35 6.16 -16.14
CA THR A 408 12.35 5.88 -15.09
C THR A 408 12.23 4.43 -14.60
N PRO A 409 13.34 3.65 -14.51
CA PRO A 409 14.76 4.07 -14.48
C PRO A 409 15.48 4.15 -15.84
N GLY A 410 14.86 3.73 -16.94
CA GLY A 410 15.44 3.70 -18.28
C GLY A 410 15.37 2.31 -18.93
N LEU A 411 15.75 2.21 -20.21
CA LEU A 411 15.70 0.96 -20.97
C LEU A 411 17.02 0.18 -20.84
N PRO A 412 16.98 -1.12 -20.49
CA PRO A 412 18.12 -2.01 -20.69
C PRO A 412 18.36 -2.25 -22.19
N LEU A 413 19.58 -2.68 -22.56
CA LEU A 413 19.98 -2.89 -23.96
C LEU A 413 19.02 -3.76 -24.80
N PRO A 414 18.47 -4.88 -24.30
CA PRO A 414 17.52 -5.68 -25.07
C PRO A 414 16.25 -4.89 -25.42
N LEU A 415 15.70 -4.16 -24.44
CA LEU A 415 14.47 -3.37 -24.64
C LEU A 415 14.71 -2.13 -25.50
N TRP A 416 15.89 -1.54 -25.42
CA TRP A 416 16.29 -0.45 -26.30
C TRP A 416 16.43 -0.94 -27.75
N THR A 417 16.98 -2.14 -27.96
CA THR A 417 17.05 -2.77 -29.28
C THR A 417 15.65 -2.99 -29.87
N GLU A 418 14.73 -3.55 -29.09
CA GLU A 418 13.33 -3.74 -29.48
C GLU A 418 12.63 -2.40 -29.79
N ALA A 419 12.90 -1.37 -28.99
CA ALA A 419 12.32 -0.04 -29.22
C ALA A 419 12.81 0.58 -30.54
N VAL A 420 14.09 0.44 -30.88
CA VAL A 420 14.63 0.89 -32.18
C VAL A 420 13.99 0.12 -33.33
N ALA A 421 13.80 -1.19 -33.18
CA ALA A 421 13.13 -2.02 -34.17
C ALA A 421 11.68 -1.60 -34.39
N ALA A 422 10.92 -1.37 -33.31
CA ALA A 422 9.53 -0.92 -33.35
C ALA A 422 9.36 0.42 -34.07
N LEU A 423 10.33 1.33 -33.93
CA LEU A 423 10.30 2.65 -34.58
C LEU A 423 10.81 2.63 -36.04
N GLY A 424 11.12 1.45 -36.59
CA GLY A 424 11.51 1.22 -37.99
C GLY A 424 13.01 1.13 -38.26
N GLY A 425 13.83 0.94 -37.22
CA GLY A 425 15.29 0.82 -37.31
C GLY A 425 15.80 -0.62 -37.20
N HIS A 426 17.09 -0.83 -37.45
CA HIS A 426 17.74 -2.13 -37.24
C HIS A 426 19.07 -1.91 -36.52
N THR A 427 19.28 -2.59 -35.39
CA THR A 427 20.52 -2.50 -34.59
C THR A 427 20.73 -3.77 -33.77
N THR A 428 21.86 -3.84 -33.04
CA THR A 428 22.19 -4.94 -32.13
C THR A 428 22.57 -4.38 -30.76
N GLU A 429 22.43 -5.17 -29.70
CA GLU A 429 22.80 -4.76 -28.34
C GLU A 429 24.27 -4.31 -28.25
N ALA A 430 25.18 -5.00 -28.93
CA ALA A 430 26.60 -4.64 -28.99
C ALA A 430 26.83 -3.28 -29.68
N ALA A 431 26.07 -2.99 -30.73
CA ALA A 431 26.16 -1.71 -31.42
C ALA A 431 25.60 -0.57 -30.55
N LEU A 432 24.50 -0.81 -29.82
CA LEU A 432 23.94 0.15 -28.87
C LEU A 432 24.85 0.38 -27.65
N ALA A 433 25.48 -0.66 -27.11
CA ALA A 433 26.46 -0.54 -26.03
C ALA A 433 27.66 0.30 -26.46
N THR A 434 28.20 0.04 -27.66
CA THR A 434 29.30 0.83 -28.23
C THR A 434 28.86 2.28 -28.47
N PHE A 435 27.66 2.49 -29.02
CA PHE A 435 27.09 3.80 -29.23
C PHE A 435 26.92 4.57 -27.91
N ALA A 436 26.42 3.92 -26.86
CA ALA A 436 26.27 4.51 -25.53
C ALA A 436 27.61 4.92 -24.91
N GLN A 437 28.62 4.07 -25.01
CA GLN A 437 29.95 4.32 -24.40
C GLN A 437 30.77 5.37 -25.16
N GLN A 438 30.64 5.46 -26.49
CA GLN A 438 31.51 6.30 -27.32
C GLN A 438 30.80 7.57 -27.82
N SER A 439 29.65 7.41 -28.48
CA SER A 439 29.01 8.49 -29.24
C SER A 439 27.92 9.24 -28.47
N ALA A 440 27.23 8.55 -27.56
CA ALA A 440 26.08 9.06 -26.83
C ALA A 440 26.32 9.24 -25.32
N ALA A 441 27.52 8.99 -24.80
CA ALA A 441 27.82 9.08 -23.37
C ALA A 441 27.43 10.43 -22.73
N SER A 442 27.46 11.51 -23.52
CA SER A 442 27.04 12.84 -23.06
C SER A 442 25.53 13.07 -23.04
N PHE A 443 24.74 12.15 -23.60
CA PHE A 443 23.29 12.21 -23.69
C PHE A 443 22.60 11.24 -22.75
N LEU A 444 23.34 10.34 -22.13
CA LEU A 444 22.78 9.21 -21.42
C LEU A 444 23.08 9.32 -19.93
N VAL A 445 22.07 9.01 -19.14
CA VAL A 445 22.25 8.58 -17.76
C VAL A 445 22.24 7.07 -17.80
N GLU A 446 23.39 6.49 -17.47
CA GLU A 446 23.52 5.08 -17.16
C GLU A 446 23.23 4.88 -15.67
N SER A 447 22.33 3.97 -15.36
CA SER A 447 21.99 3.57 -14.00
C SER A 447 21.83 2.05 -13.91
N GLY A 448 21.73 1.50 -12.71
CA GLY A 448 21.68 0.05 -12.49
C GLY A 448 23.07 -0.57 -12.25
N SER A 449 23.11 -1.90 -12.14
CA SER A 449 24.36 -2.61 -11.86
C SER A 449 25.26 -2.63 -13.10
N PRO A 450 26.60 -2.71 -12.94
CA PRO A 450 27.52 -2.88 -14.08
C PRO A 450 27.22 -4.11 -14.95
N ALA A 451 26.53 -5.12 -14.41
CA ALA A 451 26.12 -6.32 -15.12
C ALA A 451 24.82 -6.15 -15.93
N ALA A 452 24.00 -5.14 -15.60
CA ALA A 452 22.71 -4.87 -16.24
C ALA A 452 22.45 -3.36 -16.28
N PRO A 453 23.16 -2.61 -17.12
CA PRO A 453 23.00 -1.16 -17.24
C PRO A 453 21.66 -0.82 -17.90
N VAL A 454 20.99 0.20 -17.38
CA VAL A 454 19.81 0.82 -17.98
C VAL A 454 20.13 2.25 -18.41
N TYR A 455 19.59 2.63 -19.57
CA TYR A 455 19.91 3.90 -20.23
C TYR A 455 18.66 4.77 -20.34
N ARG A 456 18.82 6.06 -20.05
CA ARG A 456 17.81 7.09 -20.33
C ARG A 456 18.48 8.37 -20.79
N LEU A 457 17.73 9.26 -21.42
CA LEU A 457 18.26 10.58 -21.76
C LEU A 457 18.41 11.45 -20.50
N PHE A 458 19.49 12.21 -20.42
CA PHE A 458 19.80 13.03 -19.22
C PHE A 458 18.90 14.26 -19.03
N HIS A 459 18.16 14.66 -20.07
CA HIS A 459 17.40 15.91 -20.09
C HIS A 459 16.04 15.79 -20.79
N GLN A 460 14.96 16.20 -20.12
CA GLN A 460 13.60 16.15 -20.66
C GLN A 460 13.41 16.96 -21.95
N ALA A 461 13.98 18.17 -22.04
CA ALA A 461 13.99 18.96 -23.28
C ALA A 461 14.59 18.21 -24.50
N LEU A 462 15.50 17.25 -24.31
CA LEU A 462 15.97 16.39 -25.40
C LEU A 462 14.90 15.37 -25.81
N ASN A 463 14.19 14.80 -24.84
CA ASN A 463 13.03 13.93 -25.11
C ASN A 463 12.01 14.70 -25.95
N GLU A 464 11.62 15.89 -25.49
CA GLU A 464 10.64 16.73 -26.18
C GLU A 464 11.10 17.13 -27.59
N ALA A 465 12.37 17.49 -27.77
CA ALA A 465 12.92 17.82 -29.09
C ALA A 465 12.90 16.61 -30.05
N LEU A 466 13.32 15.42 -29.57
CA LEU A 466 13.32 14.19 -30.37
C LEU A 466 11.90 13.73 -30.70
N LEU A 467 10.98 13.79 -29.75
CA LEU A 467 9.57 13.44 -29.93
C LEU A 467 8.85 14.44 -30.83
N SER A 468 9.13 15.74 -30.72
CA SER A 468 8.60 16.77 -31.61
C SER A 468 9.06 16.57 -33.06
N ALA A 469 10.35 16.26 -33.26
CA ALA A 469 10.87 15.92 -34.59
C ALA A 469 10.22 14.66 -35.16
N ARG A 470 10.04 13.61 -34.34
CA ARG A 470 9.34 12.37 -34.72
C ARG A 470 7.85 12.60 -35.01
N GLY A 471 7.22 13.54 -34.31
CA GLY A 471 5.83 13.98 -34.52
C GLY A 471 5.52 14.44 -35.95
N ARG A 472 6.55 14.83 -36.72
CA ARG A 472 6.41 15.20 -38.14
C ARG A 472 6.21 13.99 -39.06
N SER A 473 6.63 12.78 -38.65
CA SER A 473 6.55 11.56 -39.45
C SER A 473 5.61 10.50 -38.87
N SER A 474 5.43 10.45 -37.55
CA SER A 474 4.52 9.53 -36.86
C SER A 474 3.89 10.23 -35.65
N SER A 475 2.62 9.91 -35.36
CA SER A 475 1.98 10.42 -34.15
C SER A 475 2.50 9.69 -32.91
N ARG A 476 2.64 10.39 -31.78
CA ARG A 476 3.10 9.80 -30.51
C ARG A 476 2.28 8.57 -30.11
N ARG A 477 0.95 8.63 -30.25
CA ARG A 477 0.06 7.50 -29.93
C ARG A 477 0.39 6.24 -30.73
N VAL A 478 0.69 6.37 -32.02
CA VAL A 478 1.05 5.23 -32.88
C VAL A 478 2.38 4.64 -32.45
N ASP A 479 3.39 5.47 -32.22
CA ASP A 479 4.70 4.99 -31.76
C ASP A 479 4.63 4.32 -30.38
N GLU A 480 3.91 4.90 -29.40
CA GLU A 480 3.70 4.29 -28.07
C GLU A 480 3.03 2.91 -28.18
N ARG A 481 2.09 2.76 -29.11
CA ARG A 481 1.41 1.48 -29.37
C ARG A 481 2.31 0.44 -30.04
N GLU A 482 3.13 0.84 -31.01
CA GLU A 482 4.10 -0.08 -31.65
C GLU A 482 5.19 -0.52 -30.65
N LEU A 483 5.64 0.39 -29.79
CA LEU A 483 6.57 0.09 -28.70
C LEU A 483 5.96 -0.90 -27.71
N LEU A 484 4.74 -0.65 -27.25
CA LEU A 484 3.98 -1.56 -26.40
C LEU A 484 3.94 -2.97 -27.00
N TYR A 485 3.54 -3.13 -28.27
CA TYR A 485 3.44 -4.43 -28.91
C TYR A 485 4.79 -5.14 -29.06
N ALA A 486 5.86 -4.41 -29.39
CA ALA A 486 7.20 -4.98 -29.45
C ALA A 486 7.66 -5.50 -28.08
N TRP A 487 7.40 -4.73 -27.02
CA TRP A 487 7.75 -5.09 -25.66
C TRP A 487 6.90 -6.23 -25.08
N VAL A 488 5.60 -6.30 -25.39
CA VAL A 488 4.75 -7.45 -25.03
C VAL A 488 5.25 -8.72 -25.73
N ARG A 489 5.59 -8.66 -27.03
CA ARG A 489 6.21 -9.80 -27.73
C ARG A 489 7.54 -10.21 -27.10
N TYR A 490 8.35 -9.24 -26.66
CA TYR A 490 9.57 -9.53 -25.93
C TYR A 490 9.27 -10.26 -24.61
N GLY A 491 8.31 -9.78 -23.83
CA GLY A 491 7.84 -10.41 -22.58
C GLY A 491 7.41 -11.86 -22.78
N HIS A 492 6.60 -12.16 -23.81
CA HIS A 492 6.23 -13.54 -24.14
C HIS A 492 7.42 -14.44 -24.50
N ARG A 493 8.41 -13.91 -25.23
CA ARG A 493 9.58 -14.68 -25.66
C ARG A 493 10.52 -15.04 -24.51
N VAL A 494 10.68 -14.15 -23.53
CA VAL A 494 11.52 -14.41 -22.34
C VAL A 494 10.75 -15.06 -21.20
N GLY A 495 9.42 -14.95 -21.21
CA GLY A 495 8.54 -15.29 -20.10
C GLY A 495 8.42 -14.15 -19.10
N TRP A 496 7.19 -13.82 -18.70
CA TRP A 496 6.92 -12.68 -17.81
C TRP A 496 7.60 -12.77 -16.43
N ALA A 497 7.81 -13.98 -15.90
CA ALA A 497 8.56 -14.21 -14.67
C ALA A 497 10.04 -13.79 -14.76
N ALA A 498 10.63 -13.83 -15.96
CA ALA A 498 12.03 -13.46 -16.22
C ALA A 498 12.16 -12.13 -16.99
N ALA A 499 11.05 -11.43 -17.23
CA ALA A 499 11.04 -10.17 -17.94
C ALA A 499 11.77 -9.07 -17.13
N PRO A 500 12.47 -8.14 -17.79
CA PRO A 500 13.05 -6.99 -17.11
C PRO A 500 11.99 -6.19 -16.35
N ASP A 501 12.30 -5.76 -15.12
CA ASP A 501 11.38 -5.04 -14.23
C ASP A 501 10.74 -3.81 -14.88
N TYR A 502 11.46 -3.13 -15.79
CA TYR A 502 10.93 -2.04 -16.60
C TYR A 502 9.59 -2.39 -17.27
N LEU A 503 9.44 -3.61 -17.81
CA LEU A 503 8.21 -4.04 -18.47
C LEU A 503 7.07 -4.23 -17.47
N LEU A 504 7.36 -4.86 -16.34
CA LEU A 504 6.37 -5.13 -15.30
C LEU A 504 5.82 -3.84 -14.69
N ARG A 505 6.65 -2.77 -14.68
CA ARG A 505 6.33 -1.47 -14.09
C ARG A 505 5.74 -0.45 -15.06
N SER A 506 6.34 -0.28 -16.24
CA SER A 506 6.12 0.89 -17.10
C SER A 506 5.18 0.64 -18.28
N LEU A 507 4.90 -0.61 -18.64
CA LEU A 507 3.98 -0.93 -19.73
C LEU A 507 2.57 -0.33 -19.59
N PRO A 508 1.94 -0.25 -18.39
CA PRO A 508 0.59 0.30 -18.26
C PRO A 508 0.50 1.74 -18.77
N HIS A 509 1.53 2.56 -18.49
CA HIS A 509 1.60 3.95 -18.95
C HIS A 509 1.78 4.06 -20.46
N HIS A 510 2.60 3.21 -21.06
CA HIS A 510 2.70 3.12 -22.52
C HIS A 510 1.38 2.67 -23.15
N ALA A 511 0.67 1.75 -22.50
CA ALA A 511 -0.61 1.25 -22.97
C ALA A 511 -1.71 2.32 -22.93
N VAL A 512 -1.77 3.12 -21.88
CA VAL A 512 -2.66 4.29 -21.78
C VAL A 512 -2.36 5.31 -22.88
N LYS A 513 -1.09 5.75 -23.01
CA LYS A 513 -0.67 6.69 -24.06
C LYS A 513 -0.93 6.16 -25.48
N GLY A 514 -0.82 4.84 -25.68
CA GLY A 514 -1.13 4.14 -26.93
C GLY A 514 -2.62 3.83 -27.15
N GLN A 515 -3.48 4.02 -26.13
CA GLN A 515 -4.86 3.54 -26.06
C GLN A 515 -4.99 2.06 -26.40
N ALA A 516 -4.23 1.23 -25.70
CA ALA A 516 -4.14 -0.21 -25.90
C ALA A 516 -4.05 -0.98 -24.57
N ILE A 517 -4.63 -0.44 -23.49
CA ILE A 517 -4.63 -1.08 -22.16
C ILE A 517 -5.26 -2.48 -22.16
N ASP A 518 -6.29 -2.69 -22.98
CA ASP A 518 -6.92 -3.99 -23.19
C ASP A 518 -5.92 -5.07 -23.65
N THR A 519 -4.80 -4.70 -24.29
CA THR A 519 -3.74 -5.65 -24.68
C THR A 519 -3.07 -6.26 -23.45
N LEU A 520 -2.79 -5.45 -22.42
CA LEU A 520 -2.17 -5.90 -21.18
C LEU A 520 -3.17 -6.65 -20.30
N LEU A 521 -4.42 -6.19 -20.24
CA LEU A 521 -5.47 -6.83 -19.45
C LEU A 521 -5.85 -8.22 -19.99
N ASN A 522 -5.67 -8.45 -21.29
CA ASN A 522 -5.90 -9.75 -21.91
C ASN A 522 -4.69 -10.69 -21.84
N ASP A 523 -3.51 -10.21 -21.44
CA ASP A 523 -2.31 -11.04 -21.27
C ASP A 523 -2.26 -11.64 -19.86
N GLN A 524 -2.68 -12.89 -19.75
CA GLN A 524 -2.72 -13.63 -18.49
C GLN A 524 -1.35 -13.70 -17.80
N GLY A 525 -0.29 -13.94 -18.57
CA GLY A 525 1.06 -14.02 -18.01
C GLY A 525 1.52 -12.67 -17.48
N TYR A 526 1.17 -11.57 -18.14
CA TYR A 526 1.47 -10.23 -17.64
C TYR A 526 0.75 -9.95 -16.31
N LEU A 527 -0.56 -10.23 -16.22
CA LEU A 527 -1.33 -9.99 -14.99
C LEU A 527 -0.77 -10.71 -13.75
N LEU A 528 -0.18 -11.89 -13.95
CA LEU A 528 0.40 -12.68 -12.87
C LEU A 528 1.72 -12.09 -12.32
N HIS A 529 2.43 -11.29 -13.11
CA HIS A 529 3.77 -10.79 -12.74
C HIS A 529 3.89 -9.26 -12.70
N ALA A 530 2.92 -8.53 -13.25
CA ALA A 530 2.94 -7.07 -13.29
C ALA A 530 2.88 -6.44 -11.89
N HIS A 531 3.41 -5.22 -11.78
CA HIS A 531 3.22 -4.33 -10.64
C HIS A 531 1.78 -3.79 -10.67
N LEU A 532 0.87 -4.46 -9.96
CA LEU A 532 -0.57 -4.18 -10.05
C LEU A 532 -0.96 -2.80 -9.51
N ASP A 533 -0.18 -2.23 -8.59
CA ASP A 533 -0.31 -0.85 -8.11
C ASP A 533 -0.21 0.18 -9.25
N ARG A 534 0.55 -0.14 -10.30
CA ARG A 534 0.69 0.69 -11.51
C ARG A 534 -0.36 0.37 -12.57
N LEU A 535 -0.81 -0.87 -12.65
CA LEU A 535 -1.80 -1.31 -13.63
C LEU A 535 -3.22 -0.89 -13.25
N LEU A 536 -3.58 -0.95 -11.96
CA LEU A 536 -4.93 -0.68 -11.47
C LEU A 536 -5.46 0.71 -11.83
N PRO A 537 -4.68 1.81 -11.68
CA PRO A 537 -5.13 3.13 -12.14
C PRO A 537 -5.40 3.20 -13.64
N ALA A 538 -4.61 2.46 -14.44
CA ALA A 538 -4.78 2.41 -15.89
C ALA A 538 -5.93 1.49 -16.34
N ALA A 539 -6.27 0.48 -15.54
CA ALA A 539 -7.29 -0.52 -15.88
C ALA A 539 -8.69 0.07 -16.06
N ASP A 540 -8.95 1.26 -15.48
CA ASP A 540 -10.20 2.00 -15.67
C ASP A 540 -10.42 2.47 -17.11
N GLU A 541 -9.37 2.56 -17.93
CA GLU A 541 -9.46 2.93 -19.35
C GLU A 541 -9.82 1.74 -20.26
N ALA A 542 -10.15 0.56 -19.71
CA ALA A 542 -10.51 -0.62 -20.48
C ALA A 542 -11.78 -0.40 -21.31
N THR A 543 -11.71 -0.74 -22.60
CA THR A 543 -12.79 -0.47 -23.54
C THR A 543 -13.49 -1.72 -24.06
N THR A 544 -12.85 -2.89 -23.95
CA THR A 544 -13.42 -4.17 -24.37
C THR A 544 -14.13 -4.87 -23.21
N ASP A 545 -15.16 -5.66 -23.50
CA ASP A 545 -15.89 -6.41 -22.46
C ASP A 545 -14.95 -7.30 -21.62
N VAL A 546 -14.00 -7.97 -22.27
CA VAL A 546 -13.00 -8.81 -21.58
C VAL A 546 -12.05 -7.96 -20.75
N GLY A 547 -11.57 -6.83 -21.29
CA GLY A 547 -10.72 -5.90 -20.55
C GLY A 547 -11.43 -5.30 -19.33
N GLN A 548 -12.70 -4.95 -19.45
CA GLN A 548 -13.53 -4.46 -18.34
C GLN A 548 -13.76 -5.54 -17.28
N ALA A 549 -14.05 -6.78 -17.69
CA ALA A 549 -14.15 -7.91 -16.75
C ALA A 549 -12.83 -8.17 -16.02
N ARG A 550 -11.68 -8.04 -16.72
CA ARG A 550 -10.34 -8.12 -16.13
C ARG A 550 -10.04 -6.96 -15.19
N ALA A 551 -10.37 -5.73 -15.56
CA ALA A 551 -10.23 -4.56 -14.71
C ALA A 551 -11.05 -4.72 -13.42
N GLN A 552 -12.31 -5.17 -13.54
CA GLN A 552 -13.16 -5.50 -12.41
C GLN A 552 -12.51 -6.56 -11.53
N LEU A 553 -12.04 -7.68 -12.10
CA LEU A 553 -11.34 -8.73 -11.37
C LEU A 553 -10.15 -8.20 -10.56
N LEU A 554 -9.31 -7.33 -11.15
CA LEU A 554 -8.19 -6.71 -10.46
C LEU A 554 -8.65 -5.84 -9.28
N GLN A 555 -9.62 -4.96 -9.50
CA GLN A 555 -10.15 -4.01 -8.50
C GLN A 555 -10.88 -4.71 -7.34
N ARG A 556 -11.44 -5.87 -7.65
CA ARG A 556 -12.19 -6.74 -6.76
C ARG A 556 -11.31 -7.69 -5.95
N THR A 557 -10.01 -7.72 -6.26
CA THR A 557 -9.01 -8.56 -5.59
C THR A 557 -7.83 -7.73 -5.05
N PRO A 558 -8.03 -6.80 -4.09
CA PRO A 558 -6.93 -5.97 -3.56
C PRO A 558 -5.74 -6.79 -3.03
N SER A 559 -6.00 -7.95 -2.42
CA SER A 559 -4.96 -8.84 -1.89
C SER A 559 -3.98 -9.35 -2.97
N ALA A 560 -4.37 -9.34 -4.25
CA ALA A 560 -3.51 -9.73 -5.36
C ALA A 560 -2.28 -8.82 -5.55
N VAL A 561 -2.36 -7.55 -5.12
CA VAL A 561 -1.30 -6.56 -5.30
C VAL A 561 0.01 -6.99 -4.62
N ARG A 562 -0.10 -7.59 -3.43
CA ARG A 562 1.05 -8.08 -2.64
C ARG A 562 1.33 -9.58 -2.81
N ALA A 563 0.48 -10.28 -3.55
CA ALA A 563 0.59 -11.72 -3.77
C ALA A 563 1.63 -12.05 -4.86
N ASP A 564 2.31 -13.18 -4.68
CA ASP A 564 3.11 -13.80 -5.75
C ASP A 564 2.22 -14.35 -6.87
N ALA A 565 2.82 -14.78 -7.97
CA ALA A 565 2.08 -15.21 -9.16
C ALA A 565 1.12 -16.39 -8.90
N ALA A 566 1.52 -17.37 -8.08
CA ALA A 566 0.72 -18.56 -7.82
C ALA A 566 -0.48 -18.25 -6.91
N GLU A 567 -0.25 -17.50 -5.83
CA GLU A 567 -1.31 -17.04 -4.93
C GLU A 567 -2.24 -16.04 -5.64
N ARG A 568 -1.70 -15.17 -6.51
CA ARG A 568 -2.47 -14.24 -7.33
C ARG A 568 -3.41 -14.97 -8.29
N ALA A 569 -2.94 -16.02 -8.97
CA ALA A 569 -3.78 -16.87 -9.82
C ALA A 569 -4.91 -17.54 -9.02
N ALA A 570 -4.59 -18.03 -7.81
CA ALA A 570 -5.55 -18.64 -6.90
C ALA A 570 -6.66 -17.67 -6.49
N LEU A 571 -6.27 -16.46 -6.06
CA LEU A 571 -7.20 -15.38 -5.69
C LEU A 571 -8.12 -15.00 -6.86
N PHE A 572 -7.54 -14.78 -8.05
CA PHE A 572 -8.32 -14.45 -9.23
C PHE A 572 -9.31 -15.54 -9.62
N SER A 573 -8.94 -16.82 -9.48
CA SER A 573 -9.87 -17.92 -9.71
C SER A 573 -11.08 -17.87 -8.76
N VAL A 574 -10.87 -17.64 -7.47
CA VAL A 574 -11.96 -17.56 -6.49
C VAL A 574 -12.88 -16.38 -6.76
N VAL A 575 -12.29 -15.20 -6.98
CA VAL A 575 -13.05 -13.98 -7.24
C VAL A 575 -13.87 -14.07 -8.53
N ASP A 576 -13.25 -14.52 -9.62
CA ASP A 576 -13.92 -14.67 -10.92
C ASP A 576 -15.15 -15.58 -10.83
N ARG A 577 -15.02 -16.72 -10.13
CA ARG A 577 -16.13 -17.66 -9.97
C ARG A 577 -17.24 -17.12 -9.08
N LEU A 578 -16.90 -16.49 -7.96
CA LEU A 578 -17.89 -15.90 -7.06
C LEU A 578 -18.69 -14.77 -7.73
N ASP A 579 -18.05 -13.97 -8.57
CA ASP A 579 -18.68 -12.84 -9.23
C ASP A 579 -19.24 -13.16 -10.63
N GLY A 580 -18.91 -14.33 -11.19
CA GLY A 580 -19.34 -14.73 -12.53
C GLY A 580 -18.81 -13.80 -13.63
N LEU A 581 -17.59 -13.26 -13.50
CA LEU A 581 -17.04 -12.26 -14.42
C LEU A 581 -16.69 -12.84 -15.80
N GLY A 582 -16.41 -14.15 -15.88
CA GLY A 582 -15.92 -14.77 -17.11
C GLY A 582 -14.50 -14.32 -17.48
N ALA A 583 -13.77 -13.80 -16.50
CA ALA A 583 -12.38 -13.37 -16.55
C ALA A 583 -11.46 -14.40 -15.87
N ALA A 584 -11.76 -15.70 -15.94
CA ALA A 584 -10.87 -16.72 -15.38
C ALA A 584 -9.48 -16.66 -16.03
N LEU A 585 -8.42 -16.62 -15.23
CA LEU A 585 -7.10 -16.99 -15.71
C LEU A 585 -7.02 -18.51 -15.80
N GLU A 586 -6.30 -19.05 -16.79
CA GLU A 586 -6.06 -20.48 -16.81
C GLU A 586 -5.24 -20.88 -15.57
N PRO A 587 -5.71 -21.85 -14.77
CA PRO A 587 -4.98 -22.25 -13.59
C PRO A 587 -3.67 -22.92 -14.01
N ALA A 588 -2.55 -22.35 -13.57
CA ALA A 588 -1.26 -23.00 -13.70
C ALA A 588 -1.24 -24.30 -12.85
N PRO A 589 -0.46 -25.33 -13.22
CA PRO A 589 -0.45 -26.62 -12.51
C PRO A 589 -0.02 -26.53 -11.04
N ASP A 590 0.72 -25.46 -10.69
CA ASP A 590 1.33 -25.19 -9.39
C ASP A 590 0.48 -24.27 -8.50
N VAL A 591 -0.72 -23.88 -8.92
CA VAL A 591 -1.59 -23.01 -8.13
C VAL A 591 -2.01 -23.76 -6.83
N PRO A 592 -1.91 -23.11 -5.65
CA PRO A 592 -2.16 -23.77 -4.36
C PRO A 592 -3.62 -24.16 -4.15
N TYR A 593 -4.55 -23.41 -4.74
CA TYR A 593 -5.99 -23.70 -4.73
C TYR A 593 -6.67 -22.96 -5.88
N HIS A 594 -7.82 -23.46 -6.35
CA HIS A 594 -8.64 -22.74 -7.33
C HIS A 594 -10.12 -23.05 -7.13
N ALA A 595 -11.00 -22.13 -7.53
CA ALA A 595 -12.43 -22.38 -7.47
C ALA A 595 -12.88 -23.25 -8.65
N ARG A 596 -13.53 -24.37 -8.35
CA ARG A 596 -14.15 -25.25 -9.35
C ARG A 596 -15.42 -24.61 -9.90
N TRP A 597 -16.32 -24.23 -9.00
CA TRP A 597 -17.61 -23.61 -9.31
C TRP A 597 -18.11 -22.79 -8.13
N ALA A 598 -19.02 -21.86 -8.39
CA ALA A 598 -19.74 -21.10 -7.37
C ALA A 598 -21.20 -20.90 -7.77
N ARG A 599 -22.08 -20.80 -6.77
CA ARG A 599 -23.50 -20.48 -6.90
C ARG A 599 -23.82 -19.29 -6.00
N THR A 600 -23.34 -18.11 -6.40
CA THR A 600 -23.42 -16.87 -5.63
C THR A 600 -23.97 -15.75 -6.51
N PRO A 601 -24.72 -14.78 -5.95
CA PRO A 601 -25.08 -13.58 -6.69
C PRO A 601 -23.83 -12.73 -6.93
N PRO A 602 -23.66 -12.12 -8.13
CA PRO A 602 -22.52 -11.27 -8.40
C PRO A 602 -22.53 -10.06 -7.48
N ARG A 603 -21.35 -9.65 -6.99
CA ARG A 603 -21.24 -8.45 -6.17
C ARG A 603 -21.50 -7.18 -7.00
N LEU A 604 -22.04 -6.13 -6.37
CA LEU A 604 -22.23 -4.81 -6.98
C LEU A 604 -21.09 -3.84 -6.68
N GLU A 605 -20.37 -4.13 -5.59
CA GLU A 605 -19.20 -3.40 -5.13
C GLU A 605 -18.11 -3.43 -6.18
N ARG A 606 -17.41 -2.31 -6.29
CA ARG A 606 -16.16 -2.23 -7.03
C ARG A 606 -15.03 -2.86 -6.19
N THR A 607 -14.89 -2.40 -4.95
CA THR A 607 -13.81 -2.82 -4.04
C THR A 607 -14.33 -2.88 -2.61
N VAL A 608 -13.85 -3.87 -1.85
CA VAL A 608 -14.10 -3.99 -0.40
C VAL A 608 -12.77 -3.82 0.31
N LEU A 609 -12.71 -2.86 1.21
CA LEU A 609 -11.55 -2.52 2.03
C LEU A 609 -11.78 -3.11 3.42
N GLU A 610 -10.94 -4.07 3.78
CA GLU A 610 -11.04 -4.81 5.04
C GLU A 610 -9.82 -4.54 5.91
N GLY A 611 -10.03 -4.40 7.22
CA GLY A 611 -8.94 -4.21 8.16
C GLY A 611 -9.38 -3.72 9.53
N HIS A 612 -10.48 -2.97 9.64
CA HIS A 612 -11.06 -2.62 10.93
C HIS A 612 -11.52 -3.88 11.66
N SER A 613 -11.27 -3.91 12.97
CA SER A 613 -11.64 -5.05 13.82
C SER A 613 -13.08 -4.95 14.36
N ASP A 614 -13.68 -3.76 14.23
CA ASP A 614 -15.05 -3.45 14.64
C ASP A 614 -15.75 -2.54 13.60
N ALA A 615 -16.97 -2.07 13.89
CA ALA A 615 -17.77 -1.22 13.01
C ALA A 615 -17.01 0.03 12.55
N VAL A 616 -17.17 0.39 11.28
CA VAL A 616 -16.62 1.63 10.72
C VAL A 616 -17.69 2.71 10.85
N CYS A 617 -17.39 3.75 11.62
CA CYS A 617 -18.35 4.80 11.96
C CYS A 617 -18.42 5.92 10.94
N ASP A 618 -17.29 6.28 10.33
CA ASP A 618 -17.24 7.41 9.40
C ASP A 618 -16.18 7.23 8.31
N VAL A 619 -16.36 7.92 7.20
CA VAL A 619 -15.48 7.87 6.02
C VAL A 619 -15.39 9.23 5.34
N CYS A 620 -14.18 9.66 4.97
CA CYS A 620 -13.99 10.91 4.24
C CYS A 620 -12.85 10.82 3.21
N VAL A 621 -12.87 11.70 2.22
CA VAL A 621 -11.75 11.86 1.28
C VAL A 621 -10.69 12.78 1.87
N VAL A 622 -9.42 12.39 1.74
CA VAL A 622 -8.27 13.17 2.19
C VAL A 622 -7.36 13.47 1.00
N PRO A 623 -7.28 14.73 0.54
CA PRO A 623 -6.35 15.11 -0.50
C PRO A 623 -4.93 15.25 0.07
N VAL A 624 -4.00 14.44 -0.43
CA VAL A 624 -2.59 14.46 -0.04
C VAL A 624 -1.72 14.43 -1.28
N ASP A 625 -0.85 15.44 -1.44
CA ASP A 625 0.14 15.53 -2.53
C ASP A 625 -0.48 15.36 -3.94
N GLY A 626 -1.67 15.92 -4.15
CA GLY A 626 -2.40 15.82 -5.42
C GLY A 626 -3.10 14.48 -5.67
N ARG A 627 -3.13 13.58 -4.68
CA ARG A 627 -3.86 12.30 -4.72
C ARG A 627 -5.00 12.30 -3.71
N ALA A 628 -6.11 11.65 -4.06
CA ALA A 628 -7.22 11.43 -3.16
C ALA A 628 -7.05 10.09 -2.44
N PHE A 629 -6.90 10.14 -1.11
CA PHE A 629 -6.98 8.97 -0.24
C PHE A 629 -8.37 8.91 0.40
N LEU A 630 -8.73 7.74 0.90
CA LEU A 630 -9.91 7.56 1.73
C LEU A 630 -9.48 7.35 3.18
N ALA A 631 -10.01 8.13 4.12
CA ALA A 631 -9.88 7.88 5.54
C ALA A 631 -11.12 7.20 6.08
N SER A 632 -10.95 6.19 6.94
CA SER A 632 -12.05 5.57 7.67
C SER A 632 -11.75 5.50 9.16
N ALA A 633 -12.76 5.79 9.97
CA ALA A 633 -12.70 5.76 11.43
C ALA A 633 -13.54 4.62 11.99
N GLY A 634 -12.96 3.84 12.92
CA GLY A 634 -13.61 2.67 13.51
C GLY A 634 -13.98 2.81 14.98
N GLU A 635 -14.88 1.93 15.44
CA GLU A 635 -15.10 1.68 16.87
C GLU A 635 -13.86 1.03 17.53
N ASP A 636 -12.93 0.51 16.72
CA ASP A 636 -11.64 -0.04 17.17
C ASP A 636 -10.58 1.00 17.57
N GLY A 637 -10.95 2.28 17.63
CA GLY A 637 -10.05 3.37 18.02
C GLY A 637 -9.02 3.77 16.95
N THR A 638 -9.10 3.17 15.77
CA THR A 638 -8.15 3.41 14.68
C THR A 638 -8.73 4.24 13.55
N VAL A 639 -7.85 4.98 12.87
CA VAL A 639 -8.12 5.55 11.56
C VAL A 639 -7.22 4.90 10.53
N ARG A 640 -7.80 4.54 9.38
CA ARG A 640 -7.08 3.91 8.26
C ARG A 640 -7.13 4.80 7.04
N LEU A 641 -5.97 5.01 6.41
CA LEU A 641 -5.84 5.67 5.12
C LEU A 641 -5.67 4.62 4.02
N TRP A 642 -6.54 4.69 3.03
CA TRP A 642 -6.61 3.74 1.91
C TRP A 642 -6.31 4.44 0.59
N ASP A 643 -5.53 3.78 -0.26
CA ASP A 643 -5.47 4.13 -1.68
C ASP A 643 -6.67 3.52 -2.40
N PRO A 644 -7.59 4.33 -2.96
CA PRO A 644 -8.80 3.83 -3.61
C PRO A 644 -8.54 3.07 -4.91
N HIS A 645 -7.37 3.20 -5.55
CA HIS A 645 -7.05 2.48 -6.78
C HIS A 645 -6.58 1.06 -6.50
N THR A 646 -5.74 0.91 -5.47
CA THR A 646 -5.11 -0.39 -5.12
C THR A 646 -5.91 -1.16 -4.07
N GLY A 647 -6.76 -0.46 -3.31
CA GLY A 647 -7.46 -0.98 -2.14
C GLY A 647 -6.53 -1.32 -0.98
N GLN A 648 -5.27 -0.88 -1.02
CA GLN A 648 -4.29 -1.11 0.03
C GLN A 648 -4.40 -0.05 1.13
N THR A 649 -4.18 -0.49 2.37
CA THR A 649 -3.95 0.44 3.49
C THR A 649 -2.55 1.03 3.37
N GLU A 650 -2.48 2.35 3.27
CA GLU A 650 -1.24 3.13 3.31
C GLU A 650 -0.80 3.37 4.75
N ARG A 651 -1.76 3.64 5.65
CA ARG A 651 -1.48 3.92 7.06
C ARG A 651 -2.60 3.46 7.97
N VAL A 652 -2.22 3.01 9.16
CA VAL A 652 -3.09 2.77 10.31
C VAL A 652 -2.62 3.69 11.43
N MET A 653 -3.54 4.42 12.04
CA MET A 653 -3.26 5.39 13.10
C MET A 653 -4.10 5.06 14.32
N ASP A 654 -3.44 4.82 15.46
CA ASP A 654 -4.10 4.66 16.76
C ASP A 654 -4.38 6.06 17.32
N CYS A 655 -5.61 6.54 17.10
CA CYS A 655 -5.94 7.95 17.34
C CYS A 655 -6.55 8.17 18.72
N HIS A 656 -7.45 7.28 19.16
CA HIS A 656 -8.15 7.36 20.45
C HIS A 656 -8.18 5.99 21.13
N ASP A 657 -8.30 5.96 22.46
CA ASP A 657 -8.39 4.73 23.25
C ASP A 657 -9.81 4.10 23.23
N ASP A 658 -10.75 4.75 22.53
CA ASP A 658 -12.17 4.39 22.42
C ASP A 658 -12.67 4.73 21.01
N CYS A 659 -13.95 4.44 20.73
CA CYS A 659 -14.62 4.64 19.46
C CYS A 659 -14.42 6.06 18.87
N ILE A 660 -14.10 6.08 17.58
CA ILE A 660 -14.00 7.30 16.77
C ILE A 660 -15.27 7.42 15.93
N ARG A 661 -16.05 8.47 16.18
CA ARG A 661 -17.36 8.67 15.56
C ARG A 661 -17.35 9.56 14.32
N GLY A 662 -16.34 10.41 14.20
CA GLY A 662 -16.20 11.33 13.06
C GLY A 662 -14.78 11.41 12.55
N VAL A 663 -14.62 11.47 11.23
CA VAL A 663 -13.35 11.75 10.55
C VAL A 663 -13.57 12.74 9.42
N TYR A 664 -12.72 13.76 9.33
CA TYR A 664 -12.87 14.76 8.28
C TYR A 664 -11.53 15.38 7.87
N ALA A 665 -11.35 15.66 6.57
CA ALA A 665 -10.19 16.40 6.08
C ALA A 665 -10.45 17.92 6.18
N VAL A 666 -9.52 18.65 6.77
CA VAL A 666 -9.60 20.09 6.95
C VAL A 666 -8.43 20.76 6.23
N GLY A 667 -8.73 21.68 5.31
CA GLY A 667 -7.74 22.33 4.48
C GLY A 667 -7.67 21.77 3.06
N ASP A 668 -6.83 22.39 2.24
CA ASP A 668 -6.50 21.94 0.89
C ASP A 668 -4.97 21.90 0.68
N GLY A 669 -4.53 21.03 -0.25
CA GLY A 669 -3.14 20.96 -0.69
C GLY A 669 -2.15 20.53 0.41
N GLU A 670 -1.16 21.37 0.68
CA GLU A 670 -0.07 21.06 1.61
C GLU A 670 -0.48 21.17 3.08
N ASP A 671 -1.49 21.97 3.40
CA ASP A 671 -1.94 22.22 4.77
C ASP A 671 -3.11 21.30 5.19
N THR A 672 -3.43 20.26 4.40
CA THR A 672 -4.48 19.28 4.75
C THR A 672 -4.15 18.60 6.07
N LEU A 673 -5.05 18.75 7.05
CA LEU A 673 -5.06 18.00 8.30
C LEU A 673 -6.21 17.00 8.31
N LEU A 674 -6.01 15.88 9.00
CA LEU A 674 -7.06 14.91 9.28
C LEU A 674 -7.58 15.14 10.71
N ALA A 675 -8.87 15.43 10.85
CA ALA A 675 -9.52 15.59 12.14
C ALA A 675 -10.25 14.31 12.56
N THR A 676 -10.11 13.90 13.82
CA THR A 676 -10.77 12.71 14.40
C THR A 676 -11.55 13.09 15.65
N ALA A 677 -12.78 12.60 15.78
CA ALA A 677 -13.68 12.87 16.90
C ALA A 677 -13.97 11.60 17.71
N GLY A 678 -13.66 11.63 19.02
CA GLY A 678 -13.80 10.48 19.91
C GLY A 678 -14.97 10.57 20.90
N HIS A 679 -15.29 9.42 21.51
CA HIS A 679 -16.17 9.34 22.70
C HIS A 679 -15.56 10.01 23.94
N ASP A 680 -14.25 10.27 23.96
CA ASP A 680 -13.57 11.01 25.04
C ASP A 680 -13.87 12.52 25.05
N GLY A 681 -14.72 13.01 24.14
CA GLY A 681 -15.07 14.43 24.00
C GLY A 681 -13.96 15.26 23.34
N SER A 682 -12.86 14.63 22.92
CA SER A 682 -11.74 15.32 22.26
C SER A 682 -11.80 15.21 20.75
N ILE A 683 -11.24 16.21 20.08
CA ILE A 683 -10.97 16.18 18.65
C ILE A 683 -9.46 16.22 18.48
N ARG A 684 -8.87 15.32 17.70
CA ARG A 684 -7.42 15.30 17.44
C ARG A 684 -7.17 15.62 15.97
N LEU A 685 -6.14 16.42 15.70
CA LEU A 685 -5.70 16.80 14.36
C LEU A 685 -4.38 16.11 14.06
N TRP A 686 -4.28 15.56 12.85
CA TRP A 686 -3.16 14.76 12.41
C TRP A 686 -2.68 15.22 11.04
N ASP A 687 -1.38 15.08 10.79
CA ASP A 687 -0.84 15.17 9.44
C ASP A 687 -1.05 13.81 8.73
N PRO A 688 -1.89 13.73 7.68
CA PRO A 688 -2.16 12.48 6.99
C PRO A 688 -0.93 11.88 6.29
N ARG A 689 0.11 12.69 5.99
CA ARG A 689 1.34 12.21 5.34
C ARG A 689 2.19 11.38 6.29
N THR A 690 2.41 11.93 7.48
CA THR A 690 3.32 11.36 8.48
C THR A 690 2.59 10.49 9.50
N GLY A 691 1.28 10.67 9.65
CA GLY A 691 0.51 10.14 10.79
C GLY A 691 0.82 10.86 12.10
N GLY A 692 1.58 11.97 12.05
CA GLY A 692 1.99 12.72 13.22
C GLY A 692 0.81 13.48 13.82
N HIS A 693 0.68 13.41 15.15
CA HIS A 693 -0.26 14.25 15.90
C HIS A 693 0.18 15.72 15.84
N VAL A 694 -0.78 16.62 15.58
CA VAL A 694 -0.55 18.07 15.46
C VAL A 694 -1.18 18.81 16.64
N HIS A 695 -2.49 18.63 16.87
CA HIS A 695 -3.23 19.33 17.93
C HIS A 695 -4.30 18.44 18.56
N THR A 696 -4.65 18.72 19.81
CA THR A 696 -5.85 18.20 20.48
C THR A 696 -6.75 19.36 20.85
N LEU A 697 -7.96 19.38 20.30
CA LEU A 697 -9.00 20.35 20.60
C LEU A 697 -9.83 19.80 21.76
N VAL A 698 -9.74 20.47 22.90
CA VAL A 698 -10.45 20.10 24.12
C VAL A 698 -11.52 21.14 24.41
N GLY A 699 -12.74 20.70 24.69
CA GLY A 699 -13.77 21.59 25.18
C GLY A 699 -15.18 21.01 25.19
N HIS A 700 -15.50 20.01 24.35
CA HIS A 700 -16.76 19.28 24.46
C HIS A 700 -16.80 18.47 25.77
N GLU A 701 -17.98 18.35 26.35
CA GLU A 701 -18.20 17.67 27.64
C GLU A 701 -18.72 16.23 27.49
N ASP A 702 -19.03 15.81 26.27
CA ASP A 702 -19.57 14.49 25.93
C ASP A 702 -19.14 14.10 24.49
N TRP A 703 -19.59 12.95 24.01
CA TRP A 703 -19.19 12.36 22.72
C TRP A 703 -19.28 13.36 21.57
N VAL A 704 -18.23 13.44 20.74
CA VAL A 704 -18.24 14.23 19.52
C VAL A 704 -18.64 13.31 18.36
N ARG A 705 -19.78 13.58 17.72
CA ARG A 705 -20.40 12.67 16.74
C ARG A 705 -19.99 12.93 15.29
N ASN A 706 -19.74 14.18 14.92
CA ASN A 706 -19.53 14.55 13.53
C ASN A 706 -18.68 15.81 13.41
N LEU A 707 -17.98 15.92 12.29
CA LEU A 707 -17.01 16.97 11.98
C LEU A 707 -17.28 17.52 10.57
N CYS A 708 -17.03 18.81 10.36
CA CYS A 708 -17.12 19.42 9.04
C CYS A 708 -16.14 20.57 8.87
N ALA A 709 -15.44 20.63 7.73
CA ALA A 709 -14.66 21.81 7.36
C ALA A 709 -15.58 22.92 6.84
N VAL A 710 -15.32 24.14 7.28
CA VAL A 710 -16.05 25.34 6.89
C VAL A 710 -15.10 26.24 6.11
N PRO A 711 -15.18 26.26 4.76
CA PRO A 711 -14.35 27.13 3.93
C PRO A 711 -14.79 28.58 4.08
N MET A 712 -13.82 29.45 4.38
CA MET A 712 -14.03 30.89 4.54
C MET A 712 -13.68 31.63 3.26
N ALA A 713 -14.28 32.80 3.04
CA ALA A 713 -14.05 33.61 1.85
C ALA A 713 -12.60 34.10 1.70
N ASP A 714 -11.83 34.12 2.79
CA ASP A 714 -10.41 34.48 2.82
C ASP A 714 -9.45 33.30 2.56
N GLY A 715 -9.99 32.13 2.22
CA GLY A 715 -9.22 30.91 1.93
C GLY A 715 -8.83 30.10 3.17
N ARG A 716 -9.20 30.53 4.39
CA ARG A 716 -9.02 29.71 5.59
C ARG A 716 -10.10 28.63 5.69
N PHE A 717 -9.78 27.55 6.39
CA PHE A 717 -10.75 26.52 6.76
C PHE A 717 -10.92 26.52 8.28
N LEU A 718 -12.16 26.69 8.75
CA LEU A 718 -12.52 26.42 10.14
C LEU A 718 -12.97 24.96 10.26
N LEU A 719 -12.99 24.44 11.48
CA LEU A 719 -13.56 23.13 11.77
C LEU A 719 -14.80 23.31 12.66
N ALA A 720 -15.93 22.72 12.26
CA ALA A 720 -17.12 22.63 13.08
C ALA A 720 -17.29 21.20 13.64
N SER A 721 -17.78 21.08 14.87
CA SER A 721 -18.00 19.78 15.54
C SER A 721 -19.35 19.72 16.23
N ALA A 722 -20.04 18.59 16.13
CA ALA A 722 -21.32 18.29 16.77
C ALA A 722 -21.15 17.30 17.92
N SER A 723 -21.80 17.52 19.07
CA SER A 723 -21.63 16.69 20.27
C SER A 723 -22.93 16.38 21.04
N ASP A 724 -22.87 15.32 21.83
CA ASP A 724 -23.88 14.93 22.82
C ASP A 724 -24.01 15.94 23.97
N ASP A 725 -23.06 16.86 24.12
CA ASP A 725 -23.17 18.00 25.03
C ASP A 725 -24.22 19.05 24.58
N ARG A 726 -24.93 18.77 23.47
CA ARG A 726 -26.00 19.59 22.87
C ARG A 726 -25.49 20.87 22.21
N THR A 727 -24.19 20.99 21.98
CA THR A 727 -23.56 22.16 21.35
C THR A 727 -22.90 21.80 20.02
N VAL A 728 -22.81 22.79 19.14
CA VAL A 728 -21.86 22.79 18.03
C VAL A 728 -20.72 23.72 18.40
N ARG A 729 -19.47 23.34 18.12
CA ARG A 729 -18.32 24.21 18.33
C ARG A 729 -17.61 24.49 17.02
N VAL A 730 -17.10 25.72 16.87
CA VAL A 730 -16.29 26.14 15.72
C VAL A 730 -14.87 26.43 16.21
N TRP A 731 -13.89 25.89 15.52
CA TRP A 731 -12.49 25.89 15.89
C TRP A 731 -11.63 26.44 14.76
N ASP A 732 -10.51 27.06 15.12
CA ASP A 732 -9.41 27.28 14.21
C ASP A 732 -8.47 26.06 14.25
N PRO A 733 -8.41 25.24 13.18
CA PRO A 733 -7.61 24.02 13.15
C PRO A 733 -6.10 24.30 13.17
N ARG A 734 -5.64 25.50 12.78
CA ARG A 734 -4.20 25.85 12.75
C ARG A 734 -3.66 26.23 14.11
N THR A 735 -4.50 26.82 14.95
CA THR A 735 -4.11 27.27 16.30
C THR A 735 -4.62 26.33 17.39
N GLY A 736 -5.58 25.48 17.05
CA GLY A 736 -6.29 24.62 17.98
C GLY A 736 -7.26 25.37 18.91
N THR A 737 -7.58 26.63 18.60
CA THR A 737 -8.40 27.47 19.50
C THR A 737 -9.90 27.36 19.19
N PRO A 738 -10.77 27.29 20.22
CA PRO A 738 -12.21 27.43 20.03
C PRO A 738 -12.58 28.88 19.71
N LEU A 739 -13.35 29.08 18.64
CA LEU A 739 -13.86 30.38 18.22
C LEU A 739 -15.27 30.63 18.74
N HIS A 740 -16.17 29.65 18.57
CA HIS A 740 -17.58 29.78 18.94
C HIS A 740 -18.13 28.50 19.58
N VAL A 741 -19.07 28.69 20.51
CA VAL A 741 -19.93 27.63 21.07
C VAL A 741 -21.37 27.98 20.71
N LEU A 742 -21.96 27.18 19.82
CA LEU A 742 -23.29 27.37 19.26
C LEU A 742 -24.29 26.52 20.05
N GLY A 743 -24.94 27.15 21.03
CA GLY A 743 -25.96 26.52 21.86
C GLY A 743 -27.37 26.73 21.34
N GLY A 744 -28.25 25.75 21.52
CA GLY A 744 -29.68 25.91 21.19
C GLY A 744 -30.43 24.60 20.97
N HIS A 745 -29.75 23.50 20.66
CA HIS A 745 -30.38 22.19 20.57
C HIS A 745 -30.90 21.71 21.94
N ALA A 746 -32.07 21.08 21.94
CA ALA A 746 -32.71 20.58 23.16
C ALA A 746 -32.21 19.17 23.55
N ALA A 747 -31.53 18.49 22.64
CA ALA A 747 -30.97 17.15 22.80
C ALA A 747 -29.63 17.03 22.07
N TRP A 748 -29.08 15.81 21.98
CA TRP A 748 -27.81 15.49 21.33
C TRP A 748 -27.74 16.00 19.89
N VAL A 749 -26.60 16.59 19.51
CA VAL A 749 -26.34 17.04 18.13
C VAL A 749 -25.68 15.90 17.37
N THR A 750 -26.30 15.49 16.26
CA THR A 750 -25.93 14.31 15.49
C THR A 750 -24.98 14.61 14.34
N ALA A 751 -25.22 15.70 13.60
CA ALA A 751 -24.44 16.08 12.43
C ALA A 751 -24.28 17.58 12.29
N VAL A 752 -23.23 17.98 11.58
CA VAL A 752 -22.95 19.36 11.19
C VAL A 752 -22.44 19.39 9.74
N THR A 753 -22.92 20.33 8.93
CA THR A 753 -22.42 20.51 7.55
C THR A 753 -22.28 21.98 7.21
N TYR A 754 -21.34 22.29 6.31
CA TYR A 754 -21.30 23.55 5.61
C TYR A 754 -22.35 23.59 4.49
N VAL A 755 -22.99 24.74 4.32
CA VAL A 755 -23.91 25.03 3.23
C VAL A 755 -23.43 26.30 2.53
N PRO A 756 -23.12 26.26 1.22
CA PRO A 756 -22.67 27.44 0.48
C PRO A 756 -23.84 28.36 0.11
N ALA A 757 -24.64 28.75 1.11
CA ALA A 757 -25.82 29.61 0.98
C ALA A 757 -25.62 30.92 1.73
N GLY A 758 -26.21 32.00 1.20
CA GLY A 758 -26.02 33.35 1.74
C GLY A 758 -24.64 33.96 1.45
N PRO A 759 -24.38 35.19 1.90
CA PRO A 759 -23.17 35.94 1.56
C PRO A 759 -21.88 35.43 2.23
N HIS A 760 -21.98 34.77 3.40
CA HIS A 760 -20.83 34.28 4.19
C HIS A 760 -20.77 32.75 4.27
N GLY A 761 -21.64 32.03 3.54
CA GLY A 761 -21.90 30.61 3.82
C GLY A 761 -22.59 30.41 5.17
N MET A 762 -23.06 29.20 5.43
CA MET A 762 -23.80 28.84 6.65
C MET A 762 -23.30 27.51 7.20
N VAL A 763 -23.35 27.36 8.52
CA VAL A 763 -23.20 26.06 9.19
C VAL A 763 -24.59 25.56 9.55
N ALA A 764 -24.91 24.33 9.19
CA ALA A 764 -26.17 23.68 9.53
C ALA A 764 -25.91 22.55 10.53
N SER A 765 -26.78 22.37 11.53
CA SER A 765 -26.66 21.31 12.54
C SER A 765 -27.99 20.62 12.82
N THR A 766 -27.92 19.34 13.20
CA THR A 766 -29.10 18.52 13.51
C THR A 766 -28.98 17.77 14.80
N GLY A 767 -30.10 17.31 15.34
CA GLY A 767 -30.06 16.52 16.57
C GLY A 767 -31.27 15.62 16.82
N PHE A 768 -31.24 15.00 18.00
CA PHE A 768 -32.30 14.14 18.53
C PHE A 768 -33.57 14.92 18.88
N ASP A 769 -33.53 16.26 18.85
CA ASP A 769 -34.69 17.12 19.03
C ASP A 769 -35.55 17.24 17.76
N GLY A 770 -35.16 16.60 16.65
CA GLY A 770 -35.91 16.61 15.39
C GLY A 770 -35.80 17.94 14.62
N THR A 771 -34.90 18.84 15.03
CA THR A 771 -34.73 20.17 14.42
C THR A 771 -33.43 20.28 13.65
N ILE A 772 -33.43 21.17 12.65
CA ILE A 772 -32.24 21.62 11.93
C ILE A 772 -32.01 23.08 12.29
N ARG A 773 -30.80 23.47 12.69
CA ARG A 773 -30.46 24.86 13.00
C ARG A 773 -29.40 25.38 12.03
N LEU A 774 -29.54 26.63 11.61
CA LEU A 774 -28.62 27.30 10.70
C LEU A 774 -27.90 28.43 11.44
N TRP A 775 -26.60 28.53 11.24
CA TRP A 775 -25.70 29.41 11.97
C TRP A 775 -24.79 30.17 11.00
N ASP A 776 -24.43 31.38 11.40
CA ASP A 776 -23.38 32.15 10.77
C ASP A 776 -22.00 31.73 11.34
N PRO A 777 -21.06 31.21 10.52
CA PRO A 777 -19.77 30.71 11.03
C PRO A 777 -18.82 31.80 11.51
N GLU A 778 -18.96 33.05 11.05
CA GLU A 778 -18.07 34.17 11.45
C GLU A 778 -18.50 34.78 12.79
N THR A 779 -19.81 34.85 13.02
CA THR A 779 -20.37 35.52 14.21
C THR A 779 -20.85 34.55 15.27
N GLY A 780 -21.10 33.28 14.90
CA GLY A 780 -21.71 32.26 15.76
C GLY A 780 -23.19 32.48 16.05
N LEU A 781 -23.87 33.38 15.33
CA LEU A 781 -25.27 33.70 15.56
C LEU A 781 -26.21 32.71 14.84
N ALA A 782 -27.29 32.33 15.52
CA ALA A 782 -28.37 31.53 14.92
C ALA A 782 -29.14 32.36 13.88
N GLN A 783 -29.32 31.81 12.68
CA GLN A 783 -30.04 32.45 11.58
C GLN A 783 -31.47 31.89 11.41
N ALA A 784 -31.64 30.57 11.51
CA ALA A 784 -32.94 29.93 11.36
C ALA A 784 -33.03 28.58 12.10
N THR A 785 -34.26 28.11 12.32
CA THR A 785 -34.54 26.75 12.80
C THR A 785 -35.60 26.14 11.88
N LEU A 786 -35.27 25.01 11.26
CA LEU A 786 -36.16 24.26 10.39
C LEU A 786 -36.77 23.10 11.20
N THR A 787 -38.09 22.99 11.14
CA THR A 787 -38.87 21.99 11.87
C THR A 787 -39.70 21.17 10.90
N GLY A 788 -39.92 19.90 11.21
CA GLY A 788 -40.88 19.06 10.51
C GLY A 788 -40.53 17.58 10.46
N HIS A 789 -39.32 17.18 10.83
CA HIS A 789 -39.01 15.77 11.05
C HIS A 789 -39.78 15.24 12.25
N ASP A 790 -40.29 14.01 12.13
CA ASP A 790 -41.12 13.37 13.17
C ASP A 790 -40.28 12.47 14.09
N GLY A 791 -38.96 12.46 13.91
CA GLY A 791 -37.97 11.71 14.68
C GLY A 791 -36.59 12.39 14.64
N TRP A 792 -35.57 11.69 15.14
CA TRP A 792 -34.19 12.21 15.16
C TRP A 792 -33.68 12.45 13.75
N VAL A 793 -33.06 13.60 13.51
CA VAL A 793 -32.38 13.88 12.24
C VAL A 793 -30.95 13.41 12.40
N THR A 794 -30.49 12.49 11.55
CA THR A 794 -29.21 11.78 11.72
C THR A 794 -28.08 12.46 10.99
N THR A 795 -28.35 13.07 9.84
CA THR A 795 -27.33 13.61 8.93
C THR A 795 -27.82 14.86 8.19
N LEU A 796 -26.86 15.60 7.63
CA LEU A 796 -27.07 16.71 6.71
C LEU A 796 -26.07 16.66 5.55
N CYS A 797 -26.48 17.13 4.38
CA CYS A 797 -25.58 17.35 3.25
C CYS A 797 -25.93 18.65 2.49
N GLY A 798 -24.93 19.48 2.22
CA GLY A 798 -25.08 20.63 1.32
C GLY A 798 -25.22 20.16 -0.14
N VAL A 799 -26.30 20.52 -0.80
CA VAL A 799 -26.62 20.11 -2.17
C VAL A 799 -26.47 21.27 -3.13
N ARG A 800 -25.65 21.13 -4.17
CA ARG A 800 -25.54 22.13 -5.24
C ARG A 800 -26.49 21.77 -6.37
N THR A 801 -27.44 22.66 -6.67
CA THR A 801 -28.35 22.51 -7.81
C THR A 801 -28.16 23.65 -8.80
N SER A 802 -28.68 23.48 -10.03
CA SER A 802 -28.74 24.56 -11.03
C SER A 802 -29.60 25.75 -10.59
N ARG A 803 -30.45 25.60 -9.57
CA ARG A 803 -31.30 26.65 -9.00
C ARG A 803 -30.70 27.35 -7.79
N GLY A 804 -29.58 26.84 -7.26
CA GLY A 804 -28.94 27.34 -6.05
C GLY A 804 -28.61 26.24 -5.04
N PRO A 805 -27.99 26.61 -3.90
CA PRO A 805 -27.68 25.68 -2.81
C PRO A 805 -28.96 25.25 -2.08
N LEU A 806 -29.09 23.95 -1.84
CA LEU A 806 -30.10 23.35 -0.97
C LEU A 806 -29.41 22.63 0.19
N LEU A 807 -30.19 22.29 1.21
CA LEU A 807 -29.76 21.44 2.32
C LEU A 807 -30.56 20.15 2.30
N ALA A 808 -29.90 18.99 2.20
CA ALA A 808 -30.50 17.69 2.40
C ALA A 808 -30.43 17.29 3.87
N SER A 809 -31.49 16.64 4.37
CA SER A 809 -31.52 16.01 5.69
C SER A 809 -32.17 14.63 5.60
N ALA A 810 -31.71 13.71 6.44
CA ALA A 810 -32.30 12.39 6.62
C ALA A 810 -32.39 12.04 8.11
N GLY A 811 -33.26 11.09 8.47
CA GLY A 811 -33.48 10.77 9.88
C GLY A 811 -34.14 9.43 10.17
N TYR A 812 -34.36 9.20 11.47
CA TYR A 812 -35.06 8.02 12.02
C TYR A 812 -36.54 7.96 11.65
N ASP A 813 -37.11 9.04 11.09
CA ASP A 813 -38.47 9.02 10.53
C ASP A 813 -38.54 8.35 9.14
N GLY A 814 -37.42 7.87 8.60
CA GLY A 814 -37.36 7.20 7.30
C GLY A 814 -37.54 8.15 6.12
N THR A 815 -37.38 9.45 6.31
CA THR A 815 -37.58 10.45 5.26
C THR A 815 -36.29 11.15 4.87
N VAL A 816 -36.13 11.39 3.57
CA VAL A 816 -35.12 12.33 3.03
C VAL A 816 -35.85 13.61 2.63
N ARG A 817 -35.30 14.76 3.02
CA ARG A 817 -35.89 16.08 2.80
C ARG A 817 -34.88 17.05 2.23
N LEU A 818 -35.32 17.91 1.31
CA LEU A 818 -34.54 19.02 0.77
C LEU A 818 -35.15 20.35 1.21
N TRP A 819 -34.31 21.23 1.73
CA TRP A 819 -34.69 22.53 2.25
C TRP A 819 -33.99 23.64 1.47
N ASP A 820 -34.69 24.75 1.29
CA ASP A 820 -34.06 26.00 0.93
C ASP A 820 -33.46 26.62 2.20
N PRO A 821 -32.12 26.74 2.32
CA PRO A 821 -31.48 27.23 3.54
C PRO A 821 -31.66 28.75 3.75
N VAL A 822 -31.99 29.51 2.71
CA VAL A 822 -32.17 30.97 2.78
C VAL A 822 -33.57 31.32 3.25
N TYR A 823 -34.59 30.65 2.71
CA TYR A 823 -35.99 30.90 3.07
C TYR A 823 -36.52 29.98 4.18
N GLY A 824 -35.81 28.90 4.48
CA GLY A 824 -36.20 27.91 5.49
C GLY A 824 -37.41 27.06 5.09
N THR A 825 -37.66 26.89 3.79
CA THR A 825 -38.82 26.16 3.26
C THR A 825 -38.46 24.76 2.78
N LEU A 826 -39.32 23.78 3.06
CA LEU A 826 -39.21 22.43 2.52
C LEU A 826 -39.52 22.45 1.01
N VAL A 827 -38.58 21.99 0.18
CA VAL A 827 -38.68 21.94 -1.28
C VAL A 827 -39.10 20.56 -1.77
N TRP A 828 -38.60 19.50 -1.12
CA TRP A 828 -38.86 18.12 -1.52
C TRP A 828 -38.83 17.19 -0.31
N LYS A 829 -39.64 16.13 -0.33
CA LYS A 829 -39.69 15.08 0.68
C LYS A 829 -39.99 13.74 0.00
N VAL A 830 -39.25 12.71 0.39
CA VAL A 830 -39.57 11.31 0.09
C VAL A 830 -39.60 10.52 1.38
N ASP A 831 -40.54 9.58 1.48
CA ASP A 831 -40.56 8.52 2.49
C ASP A 831 -40.01 7.25 1.83
N VAL A 832 -38.94 6.70 2.38
CA VAL A 832 -38.28 5.53 1.79
C VAL A 832 -38.92 4.21 2.19
N GLY A 833 -39.84 4.21 3.17
CA GLY A 833 -40.56 3.01 3.62
C GLY A 833 -39.69 1.88 4.19
N ALA A 834 -38.41 2.13 4.47
CA ALA A 834 -37.38 1.11 4.72
C ALA A 834 -36.67 1.21 6.09
N GLY A 835 -37.22 1.99 7.02
CA GLY A 835 -36.65 2.18 8.36
C GLY A 835 -35.70 3.39 8.47
N PRO A 836 -34.94 3.48 9.58
CA PRO A 836 -34.07 4.63 9.86
C PRO A 836 -32.97 4.85 8.82
N LEU A 837 -32.79 6.12 8.43
CA LEU A 837 -31.70 6.54 7.57
C LEU A 837 -30.54 7.06 8.40
N THR A 838 -29.33 6.74 7.99
CA THR A 838 -28.10 7.01 8.73
C THR A 838 -27.31 8.16 8.12
N ASP A 839 -27.14 8.15 6.79
CA ASP A 839 -26.35 9.17 6.10
C ASP A 839 -26.85 9.51 4.69
N VAL A 840 -26.46 10.68 4.16
CA VAL A 840 -26.90 11.25 2.88
C VAL A 840 -25.76 12.00 2.20
N CYS A 841 -25.58 11.81 0.88
CA CYS A 841 -24.62 12.58 0.10
C CYS A 841 -25.12 12.84 -1.33
N THR A 842 -24.40 13.64 -2.10
CA THR A 842 -24.69 13.84 -3.53
C THR A 842 -23.51 13.42 -4.38
N ILE A 843 -23.78 12.74 -5.49
CA ILE A 843 -22.77 12.30 -6.46
C ILE A 843 -23.10 12.78 -7.86
N GLU A 844 -22.07 13.14 -8.63
CA GLU A 844 -22.22 13.45 -10.04
C GLU A 844 -21.90 12.23 -10.91
N VAL A 845 -22.86 11.83 -11.74
CA VAL A 845 -22.78 10.67 -12.63
C VAL A 845 -23.25 11.09 -14.02
N ASP A 846 -22.39 10.98 -15.04
CA ASP A 846 -22.69 11.36 -16.43
C ASP A 846 -23.31 12.78 -16.56
N GLY A 847 -22.80 13.74 -15.78
CA GLY A 847 -23.29 15.12 -15.73
C GLY A 847 -24.64 15.31 -15.03
N ARG A 848 -25.14 14.30 -14.32
CA ARG A 848 -26.35 14.36 -13.49
C ARG A 848 -25.98 14.31 -12.01
N VAL A 849 -26.65 15.12 -11.20
CA VAL A 849 -26.51 15.07 -9.74
C VAL A 849 -27.53 14.08 -9.19
N LEU A 850 -27.06 13.05 -8.50
CA LEU A 850 -27.86 12.08 -7.79
C LEU A 850 -27.78 12.34 -6.29
N LEU A 851 -28.91 12.19 -5.60
CA LEU A 851 -28.96 12.15 -4.14
C LEU A 851 -28.88 10.69 -3.69
N CYS A 852 -27.99 10.43 -2.75
CA CYS A 852 -27.75 9.11 -2.19
C CYS A 852 -28.17 9.10 -0.72
N SER A 853 -28.90 8.08 -0.28
CA SER A 853 -29.11 7.84 1.15
C SER A 853 -28.69 6.43 1.52
N SER A 854 -28.25 6.27 2.76
CA SER A 854 -27.95 4.99 3.38
C SER A 854 -28.74 4.81 4.68
N GLY A 855 -28.84 3.58 5.17
CA GLY A 855 -29.63 3.27 6.35
C GLY A 855 -29.20 2.01 7.09
N GLU A 856 -29.96 1.68 8.13
CA GLU A 856 -29.76 0.50 8.98
C GLU A 856 -30.00 -0.83 8.23
N ASP A 857 -30.67 -0.78 7.08
CA ASP A 857 -30.98 -1.94 6.26
C ASP A 857 -29.85 -2.36 5.29
N GLY A 858 -28.72 -1.64 5.30
CA GLY A 858 -27.56 -1.95 4.47
C GLY A 858 -27.74 -1.62 2.98
N VAL A 859 -28.72 -0.79 2.64
CA VAL A 859 -29.07 -0.43 1.26
C VAL A 859 -28.69 1.02 0.96
N ILE A 860 -28.05 1.24 -0.19
CA ILE A 860 -27.82 2.58 -0.73
C ILE A 860 -28.89 2.86 -1.78
N ARG A 861 -29.60 3.96 -1.60
CA ARG A 861 -30.70 4.40 -2.48
C ARG A 861 -30.28 5.64 -3.24
N LEU A 862 -30.69 5.72 -4.50
CA LEU A 862 -30.29 6.78 -5.44
C LEU A 862 -31.52 7.44 -6.05
N TRP A 863 -31.56 8.77 -6.07
CA TRP A 863 -32.59 9.56 -6.75
C TRP A 863 -31.97 10.56 -7.72
N ASP A 864 -32.55 10.69 -8.90
CA ASP A 864 -32.19 11.75 -9.84
C ASP A 864 -32.78 13.08 -9.36
N MET A 865 -31.94 14.08 -9.12
CA MET A 865 -32.37 15.36 -8.54
C MET A 865 -33.12 16.26 -9.52
N VAL A 866 -33.08 15.97 -10.82
CA VAL A 866 -33.80 16.70 -11.85
C VAL A 866 -35.19 16.10 -12.06
N THR A 867 -35.28 14.77 -12.18
CA THR A 867 -36.56 14.08 -12.43
C THR A 867 -37.31 13.70 -11.15
N SER A 868 -36.62 13.66 -10.01
CA SER A 868 -37.11 13.08 -8.74
C SER A 868 -37.46 11.59 -8.82
N GLU A 869 -36.96 10.88 -9.83
CA GLU A 869 -37.18 9.44 -9.99
C GLU A 869 -36.19 8.64 -9.15
N ALA A 870 -36.67 7.56 -8.53
CA ALA A 870 -35.82 6.58 -7.86
C ALA A 870 -35.07 5.73 -8.90
N LEU A 871 -33.78 5.55 -8.69
CA LEU A 871 -32.89 4.70 -9.48
C LEU A 871 -32.65 3.35 -8.77
N SER A 872 -31.82 2.49 -9.36
CA SER A 872 -31.50 1.19 -8.78
C SER A 872 -30.80 1.32 -7.43
N GLU A 873 -31.18 0.46 -6.49
CA GLU A 873 -30.53 0.35 -5.18
C GLU A 873 -29.21 -0.43 -5.28
N LEU A 874 -28.20 0.01 -4.54
CA LEU A 874 -26.95 -0.74 -4.37
C LEU A 874 -27.01 -1.50 -3.04
N ARG A 875 -26.76 -2.81 -3.10
CA ARG A 875 -26.86 -3.72 -1.97
C ARG A 875 -25.57 -4.50 -1.82
N GLY A 876 -25.09 -4.62 -0.59
CA GLY A 876 -23.89 -5.40 -0.34
C GLY A 876 -23.35 -5.37 1.08
N HIS A 877 -23.50 -4.27 1.81
CA HIS A 877 -23.37 -4.32 3.26
C HIS A 877 -24.42 -5.28 3.84
N VAL A 878 -24.00 -6.00 4.88
CA VAL A 878 -24.84 -7.01 5.56
C VAL A 878 -25.71 -6.38 6.65
N SER A 879 -25.37 -5.17 7.07
CA SER A 879 -26.01 -4.43 8.16
C SER A 879 -25.83 -2.93 7.93
N TRP A 880 -25.94 -2.14 9.00
CA TRP A 880 -25.99 -0.70 9.00
C TRP A 880 -24.84 -0.09 8.21
N ILE A 881 -25.18 0.83 7.31
CA ILE A 881 -24.21 1.72 6.70
C ILE A 881 -24.19 2.97 7.56
N ARG A 882 -23.04 3.33 8.14
CA ARG A 882 -22.94 4.46 9.08
C ARG A 882 -22.62 5.78 8.39
N ALA A 883 -21.84 5.72 7.33
CA ALA A 883 -21.44 6.91 6.58
C ALA A 883 -21.31 6.62 5.09
N ILE A 884 -21.55 7.66 4.29
CA ILE A 884 -21.39 7.66 2.85
C ILE A 884 -20.73 8.97 2.39
N CYS A 885 -19.69 8.86 1.59
CA CYS A 885 -19.05 10.02 0.97
C CYS A 885 -18.80 9.81 -0.52
N THR A 886 -18.65 10.92 -1.24
CA THR A 886 -18.21 10.87 -2.63
C THR A 886 -16.70 10.89 -2.73
N LEU A 887 -16.18 10.07 -3.62
CA LEU A 887 -14.76 9.95 -3.90
C LEU A 887 -14.52 10.38 -5.35
N PRO A 888 -13.87 11.54 -5.59
CA PRO A 888 -13.49 11.95 -6.93
C PRO A 888 -12.34 11.10 -7.45
N MET A 889 -12.53 10.53 -8.64
CA MET A 889 -11.49 9.91 -9.46
C MET A 889 -11.19 10.83 -10.65
N ALA A 890 -10.16 10.53 -11.45
CA ALA A 890 -9.69 11.43 -12.51
C ALA A 890 -10.78 11.83 -13.53
N ASP A 891 -11.68 10.91 -13.88
CA ASP A 891 -12.70 11.06 -14.92
C ASP A 891 -14.14 10.75 -14.44
N ARG A 892 -14.33 10.33 -13.19
CA ARG A 892 -15.62 9.91 -12.63
C ARG A 892 -15.67 10.08 -11.11
N GLN A 893 -16.85 9.87 -10.51
CA GLN A 893 -17.02 9.81 -9.06
C GLN A 893 -17.46 8.40 -8.62
N LEU A 894 -16.92 7.96 -7.48
CA LEU A 894 -17.37 6.76 -6.78
C LEU A 894 -18.09 7.16 -5.50
N LEU A 895 -18.88 6.23 -4.97
CA LEU A 895 -19.34 6.29 -3.58
C LEU A 895 -18.40 5.45 -2.71
N ALA A 896 -18.10 5.96 -1.53
CA ALA A 896 -17.48 5.18 -0.46
C ALA A 896 -18.48 5.06 0.70
N THR A 897 -18.64 3.87 1.25
CA THR A 897 -19.50 3.62 2.42
C THR A 897 -18.76 2.91 3.52
N ALA A 898 -19.06 3.28 4.77
CA ALA A 898 -18.60 2.61 5.98
C ALA A 898 -19.76 1.87 6.63
N GLY A 899 -19.53 0.67 7.17
CA GLY A 899 -20.59 -0.10 7.80
C GLY A 899 -20.19 -0.93 9.02
N ASP A 900 -21.20 -1.43 9.73
CA ASP A 900 -21.08 -2.23 10.96
C ASP A 900 -20.48 -3.62 10.72
N ASP A 901 -20.38 -4.02 9.46
CA ASP A 901 -19.66 -5.24 9.09
C ASP A 901 -18.13 -5.10 9.19
N GLY A 902 -17.63 -3.91 9.54
CA GLY A 902 -16.21 -3.58 9.71
C GLY A 902 -15.51 -3.30 8.39
N THR A 903 -16.28 -2.97 7.35
CA THR A 903 -15.74 -2.74 6.00
C THR A 903 -16.03 -1.36 5.47
N VAL A 904 -15.13 -0.90 4.61
CA VAL A 904 -15.36 0.24 3.74
C VAL A 904 -15.54 -0.29 2.32
N ARG A 905 -16.56 0.15 1.60
CA ARG A 905 -16.86 -0.34 0.25
C ARG A 905 -16.88 0.80 -0.75
N LEU A 906 -16.26 0.58 -1.91
CA LEU A 906 -16.29 1.49 -3.04
C LEU A 906 -17.32 1.00 -4.06
N TRP A 907 -18.13 1.94 -4.55
CA TRP A 907 -19.20 1.68 -5.50
C TRP A 907 -19.06 2.57 -6.71
N ASP A 908 -19.25 1.96 -7.88
CA ASP A 908 -19.45 2.69 -9.11
C ASP A 908 -20.95 2.73 -9.42
N PRO A 909 -21.60 3.90 -9.34
CA PRO A 909 -23.03 4.04 -9.60
C PRO A 909 -23.41 3.80 -11.07
N VAL A 910 -22.44 3.81 -12.00
CA VAL A 910 -22.65 3.52 -13.43
C VAL A 910 -22.70 2.01 -13.67
N THR A 911 -21.67 1.27 -13.22
CA THR A 911 -21.56 -0.17 -13.44
C THR A 911 -22.28 -1.02 -12.40
N GLY A 912 -22.67 -0.45 -11.26
CA GLY A 912 -23.39 -1.12 -10.16
C GLY A 912 -24.83 -1.55 -10.48
N ARG A 913 -25.24 -1.57 -11.76
CA ARG A 913 -26.53 -2.10 -12.20
C ARG A 913 -26.39 -3.60 -12.41
N PRO A 914 -27.09 -4.46 -11.65
CA PRO A 914 -27.00 -5.89 -11.86
C PRO A 914 -27.41 -6.22 -13.30
N PRO A 915 -26.66 -7.06 -14.03
CA PRO A 915 -27.22 -7.69 -15.22
C PRO A 915 -28.51 -8.40 -14.79
N GLN A 916 -29.57 -8.28 -15.60
CA GLN A 916 -30.84 -8.99 -15.40
C GLN A 916 -30.60 -10.51 -15.47
N VAL A 917 -30.10 -11.11 -14.41
CA VAL A 917 -30.07 -12.57 -14.26
C VAL A 917 -31.26 -12.96 -13.39
N MET A 918 -32.14 -13.76 -14.01
CA MET A 918 -33.39 -14.31 -13.51
C MET A 918 -33.37 -14.63 -12.01
N ASP A 919 -34.33 -14.06 -11.28
CA ASP A 919 -34.59 -14.22 -9.85
C ASP A 919 -34.86 -15.67 -9.38
N GLY A 920 -34.86 -16.66 -10.27
CA GLY A 920 -35.28 -18.04 -9.98
C GLY A 920 -34.22 -18.97 -9.37
N GLY A 921 -32.98 -18.52 -9.13
CA GLY A 921 -31.88 -19.38 -8.70
C GLY A 921 -31.01 -18.86 -7.54
N ARG A 922 -31.46 -17.81 -6.83
CA ARG A 922 -30.69 -17.26 -5.70
C ARG A 922 -30.79 -18.16 -4.48
N ILE A 923 -29.65 -18.71 -4.06
CA ILE A 923 -29.52 -19.46 -2.81
C ILE A 923 -29.26 -18.45 -1.68
N GLY A 924 -30.10 -18.49 -0.64
CA GLY A 924 -29.90 -17.71 0.58
C GLY A 924 -28.69 -18.20 1.40
N PRO A 925 -28.59 -17.80 2.68
CA PRO A 925 -27.59 -18.36 3.60
C PRO A 925 -27.62 -19.88 3.62
N VAL A 926 -26.44 -20.49 3.46
CA VAL A 926 -26.25 -21.94 3.55
C VAL A 926 -25.64 -22.27 4.90
N ALA A 927 -26.48 -22.71 5.84
CA ALA A 927 -26.08 -22.95 7.22
C ALA A 927 -25.20 -24.21 7.38
N ALA A 928 -25.49 -25.25 6.62
CA ALA A 928 -24.78 -26.53 6.68
C ALA A 928 -24.70 -27.22 5.32
N VAL A 929 -23.64 -28.02 5.15
CA VAL A 929 -23.35 -28.83 3.97
C VAL A 929 -22.91 -30.24 4.38
N CYS A 930 -23.34 -31.25 3.63
CA CYS A 930 -23.03 -32.65 3.92
C CYS A 930 -22.73 -33.45 2.64
N ALA A 931 -21.86 -34.46 2.76
CA ALA A 931 -21.63 -35.46 1.72
C ALA A 931 -22.66 -36.58 1.85
N VAL A 932 -23.35 -36.90 0.76
CA VAL A 932 -24.36 -37.95 0.68
C VAL A 932 -23.82 -39.08 -0.20
N PRO A 933 -23.70 -40.32 0.30
CA PRO A 933 -23.28 -41.46 -0.52
C PRO A 933 -24.23 -41.71 -1.70
N SER A 934 -23.67 -41.94 -2.88
CA SER A 934 -24.37 -42.25 -4.13
C SER A 934 -23.80 -43.50 -4.81
N GLU A 935 -24.53 -44.08 -5.77
CA GLU A 935 -24.03 -45.21 -6.57
C GLU A 935 -22.82 -44.81 -7.43
N GLU A 936 -22.77 -43.54 -7.87
CA GLU A 936 -21.72 -42.99 -8.75
C GLU A 936 -20.61 -42.24 -7.97
N GLY A 937 -20.69 -42.15 -6.64
CA GLY A 937 -19.74 -41.39 -5.83
C GLY A 937 -20.39 -40.70 -4.63
N GLU A 938 -20.08 -39.43 -4.40
CA GLU A 938 -20.73 -38.59 -3.40
C GLU A 938 -21.56 -37.49 -4.07
N VAL A 939 -22.67 -37.11 -3.43
CA VAL A 939 -23.50 -35.96 -3.79
C VAL A 939 -23.42 -34.93 -2.67
N LEU A 940 -23.47 -33.65 -3.00
CA LEU A 940 -23.49 -32.58 -2.00
C LEU A 940 -24.94 -32.28 -1.59
N ALA A 941 -25.24 -32.32 -0.29
CA ALA A 941 -26.47 -31.73 0.25
C ALA A 941 -26.18 -30.37 0.89
N SER A 942 -27.04 -29.38 0.67
CA SER A 942 -26.98 -28.08 1.33
C SER A 942 -28.33 -27.69 1.93
N THR A 943 -28.29 -26.92 3.00
CA THR A 943 -29.47 -26.36 3.66
C THR A 943 -29.63 -24.88 3.30
N GLY A 944 -30.85 -24.43 3.03
CA GLY A 944 -31.18 -23.02 2.84
C GLY A 944 -31.98 -22.45 4.01
N SER A 945 -31.83 -21.14 4.26
CA SER A 945 -32.67 -20.41 5.21
C SER A 945 -34.16 -20.41 4.84
N ASP A 946 -34.47 -20.64 3.57
CA ASP A 946 -35.82 -20.81 3.02
C ASP A 946 -36.47 -22.15 3.40
N GLY A 947 -35.76 -23.01 4.16
CA GLY A 947 -36.24 -24.33 4.56
C GLY A 947 -35.97 -25.42 3.53
N SER A 948 -35.36 -25.10 2.39
CA SER A 948 -35.00 -26.11 1.40
C SER A 948 -33.78 -26.94 1.83
N VAL A 949 -33.76 -28.19 1.38
CA VAL A 949 -32.56 -29.03 1.35
C VAL A 949 -32.30 -29.38 -0.10
N ARG A 950 -31.18 -28.93 -0.66
CA ARG A 950 -30.87 -29.08 -2.09
C ARG A 950 -29.72 -30.04 -2.30
N LEU A 951 -29.84 -30.88 -3.32
CA LEU A 951 -28.80 -31.81 -3.75
C LEU A 951 -28.06 -31.27 -4.98
N TRP A 952 -26.74 -31.42 -5.01
CA TRP A 952 -25.87 -30.86 -6.03
C TRP A 952 -24.82 -31.87 -6.47
N ASP A 953 -24.46 -31.81 -7.75
CA ASP A 953 -23.26 -32.47 -8.25
C ASP A 953 -22.02 -31.74 -7.71
N PRO A 954 -21.12 -32.42 -6.96
CA PRO A 954 -19.93 -31.77 -6.41
C PRO A 954 -18.89 -31.38 -7.47
N ALA A 955 -18.92 -31.95 -8.67
CA ALA A 955 -17.94 -31.68 -9.72
C ALA A 955 -18.17 -30.31 -10.39
N ASP A 956 -19.43 -29.94 -10.65
CA ASP A 956 -19.78 -28.72 -11.41
C ASP A 956 -20.83 -27.81 -10.74
N GLY A 957 -21.42 -28.24 -9.63
CA GLY A 957 -22.43 -27.47 -8.90
C GLY A 957 -23.78 -27.40 -9.62
N THR A 958 -24.09 -28.38 -10.48
CA THR A 958 -25.45 -28.55 -11.03
C THR A 958 -26.41 -28.99 -9.93
N ALA A 959 -27.62 -28.40 -9.92
CA ALA A 959 -28.66 -28.81 -8.99
C ALA A 959 -29.29 -30.13 -9.46
N LEU A 960 -29.32 -31.12 -8.59
CA LEU A 960 -29.85 -32.45 -8.85
C LEU A 960 -31.29 -32.58 -8.34
N ASP A 961 -31.59 -32.08 -7.14
CA ASP A 961 -32.91 -32.16 -6.52
C ASP A 961 -33.15 -31.04 -5.49
N ASP A 962 -34.41 -30.74 -5.18
CA ASP A 962 -34.83 -29.78 -4.15
C ASP A 962 -35.88 -30.42 -3.22
N LEU A 963 -35.41 -30.88 -2.07
CA LEU A 963 -36.19 -31.47 -1.00
C LEU A 963 -36.67 -30.33 -0.10
N THR A 964 -37.82 -29.76 -0.45
CA THR A 964 -38.42 -28.68 0.34
C THR A 964 -38.91 -29.20 1.69
N THR A 965 -38.48 -28.58 2.79
CA THR A 965 -39.16 -28.73 4.09
C THR A 965 -40.26 -27.67 4.22
N HIS A 966 -41.27 -27.96 5.05
CA HIS A 966 -42.23 -26.95 5.48
C HIS A 966 -41.73 -26.09 6.66
N ALA A 967 -40.42 -26.13 6.97
CA ALA A 967 -39.79 -25.50 8.12
C ALA A 967 -38.77 -24.44 7.68
N ALA A 968 -38.93 -23.19 8.11
CA ALA A 968 -37.92 -22.15 7.82
C ALA A 968 -36.66 -22.35 8.70
N GLY A 969 -35.51 -21.86 8.22
CA GLY A 969 -34.28 -21.81 9.01
C GLY A 969 -33.65 -23.17 9.30
N ASN A 970 -33.28 -23.92 8.26
CA ASN A 970 -32.52 -25.16 8.45
C ASN A 970 -31.15 -24.87 9.10
N THR A 971 -30.79 -25.66 10.10
CA THR A 971 -29.62 -25.45 10.97
C THR A 971 -28.48 -26.40 10.63
N ASP A 972 -28.78 -27.69 10.43
CA ASP A 972 -27.79 -28.73 10.12
C ASP A 972 -28.38 -29.85 9.26
N VAL A 973 -27.52 -30.58 8.54
CA VAL A 973 -27.89 -31.69 7.63
C VAL A 973 -26.90 -32.85 7.71
N CYS A 974 -27.43 -34.08 7.72
CA CYS A 974 -26.63 -35.30 7.83
C CYS A 974 -27.19 -36.41 6.94
N ALA A 975 -26.31 -37.15 6.26
CA ALA A 975 -26.66 -38.37 5.54
C ALA A 975 -26.51 -39.59 6.46
N VAL A 976 -27.51 -40.46 6.46
CA VAL A 976 -27.56 -41.69 7.27
C VAL A 976 -27.69 -42.88 6.33
N VAL A 977 -26.87 -43.91 6.51
CA VAL A 977 -27.03 -45.20 5.84
C VAL A 977 -27.46 -46.23 6.88
N ASP A 978 -28.69 -46.73 6.72
CA ASP A 978 -29.33 -47.68 7.64
C ASP A 978 -29.82 -48.91 6.88
N GLU A 979 -29.26 -50.09 7.16
CA GLU A 979 -29.61 -51.37 6.50
C GLU A 979 -29.78 -51.25 4.97
N ASP A 980 -28.80 -50.64 4.29
CA ASP A 980 -28.76 -50.34 2.85
C ASP A 980 -29.72 -49.23 2.34
N ARG A 981 -30.48 -48.57 3.22
CA ARG A 981 -31.26 -47.37 2.87
C ARG A 981 -30.45 -46.10 3.07
N ARG A 982 -30.51 -45.21 2.09
CA ARG A 982 -29.93 -43.87 2.14
C ARG A 982 -30.97 -42.87 2.61
N LEU A 983 -30.77 -42.36 3.82
CA LEU A 983 -31.63 -41.36 4.41
C LEU A 983 -30.91 -40.02 4.47
N LEU A 984 -31.63 -38.94 4.22
CA LEU A 984 -31.17 -37.59 4.48
C LEU A 984 -31.93 -37.03 5.67
N VAL A 985 -31.24 -36.34 6.56
CA VAL A 985 -31.81 -35.78 7.78
C VAL A 985 -31.46 -34.30 7.84
N ALA A 986 -32.44 -33.46 8.12
CA ALA A 986 -32.23 -32.03 8.33
C ALA A 986 -32.89 -31.55 9.62
N SER A 987 -32.18 -30.69 10.33
CA SER A 987 -32.67 -29.96 11.49
C SER A 987 -32.97 -28.50 11.11
N SER A 988 -33.81 -27.84 11.91
CA SER A 988 -34.28 -26.48 11.64
C SER A 988 -34.60 -25.74 12.94
N GLU A 989 -35.09 -24.51 12.82
CA GLU A 989 -35.67 -23.76 13.95
C GLU A 989 -36.88 -24.46 14.59
N ASN A 990 -37.42 -25.53 13.97
CA ASN A 990 -38.47 -26.35 14.56
C ASN A 990 -37.91 -27.47 15.47
N PRO A 991 -38.71 -27.92 16.45
CA PRO A 991 -38.34 -29.04 17.34
C PRO A 991 -38.37 -30.41 16.66
N ALA A 992 -38.98 -30.53 15.48
CA ALA A 992 -39.04 -31.80 14.76
C ALA A 992 -37.87 -31.90 13.77
N VAL A 993 -37.28 -33.09 13.65
CA VAL A 993 -36.20 -33.36 12.69
C VAL A 993 -36.81 -33.96 11.41
N ALA A 994 -36.53 -33.34 10.27
CA ALA A 994 -37.01 -33.80 8.97
C ALA A 994 -36.14 -34.96 8.46
N ILE A 995 -36.78 -35.96 7.83
CA ILE A 995 -36.11 -37.14 7.31
C ILE A 995 -36.70 -37.57 5.95
N TRP A 996 -35.83 -37.89 5.00
CA TRP A 996 -36.20 -38.36 3.67
C TRP A 996 -35.52 -39.68 3.37
N ASP A 997 -36.22 -40.55 2.66
CA ASP A 997 -35.66 -41.73 2.00
C ASP A 997 -35.28 -41.35 0.57
N LEU A 998 -33.97 -41.32 0.29
CA LEU A 998 -33.44 -40.92 -1.02
C LEU A 998 -33.60 -42.02 -2.08
N ASP A 999 -33.67 -43.29 -1.67
CA ASP A 999 -33.86 -44.42 -2.58
C ASP A 999 -35.30 -44.48 -3.08
N ALA A 1000 -36.26 -44.19 -2.18
CA ALA A 1000 -37.67 -44.11 -2.50
C ALA A 1000 -38.13 -42.71 -2.94
N ALA A 1001 -37.26 -41.69 -2.82
CA ALA A 1001 -37.56 -40.27 -3.08
C ALA A 1001 -38.82 -39.77 -2.34
N VAL A 1002 -38.95 -40.14 -1.05
CA VAL A 1002 -40.12 -39.78 -0.23
C VAL A 1002 -39.71 -39.13 1.10
N PHE A 1003 -40.50 -38.14 1.52
CA PHE A 1003 -40.45 -37.62 2.88
C PHE A 1003 -41.05 -38.64 3.86
N LEU A 1004 -40.30 -38.97 4.91
CA LEU A 1004 -40.75 -39.84 5.99
C LEU A 1004 -41.42 -39.00 7.10
N SER A 1005 -42.05 -39.66 8.07
CA SER A 1005 -42.61 -38.93 9.22
C SER A 1005 -41.48 -38.23 9.99
N PRO A 1006 -41.62 -36.94 10.33
CA PRO A 1006 -40.59 -36.21 11.05
C PRO A 1006 -40.40 -36.80 12.45
N LEU A 1007 -39.16 -36.74 12.95
CA LEU A 1007 -38.81 -37.24 14.27
C LEU A 1007 -39.24 -36.22 15.32
N GLU A 1008 -40.33 -36.50 16.01
CA GLU A 1008 -40.88 -35.65 17.06
C GLU A 1008 -40.39 -36.10 18.44
N GLY A 1009 -39.84 -35.16 19.21
CA GLY A 1009 -39.42 -35.44 20.58
C GLY A 1009 -38.76 -34.27 21.30
N HIS A 1010 -38.02 -33.41 20.60
CA HIS A 1010 -37.50 -32.18 21.19
C HIS A 1010 -38.61 -31.17 21.48
N TYR A 1011 -38.32 -30.22 22.35
CA TYR A 1011 -39.27 -29.17 22.77
C TYR A 1011 -38.91 -27.78 22.26
N GLU A 1012 -37.67 -27.61 21.78
CA GLU A 1012 -37.12 -26.38 21.25
C GLU A 1012 -36.35 -26.68 19.95
N ARG A 1013 -35.87 -25.65 19.26
CA ARG A 1013 -35.15 -25.80 17.98
C ARG A 1013 -33.98 -26.78 18.07
N VAL A 1014 -33.78 -27.52 16.99
CA VAL A 1014 -32.70 -28.50 16.86
C VAL A 1014 -31.52 -27.83 16.14
N ASN A 1015 -30.34 -27.84 16.75
CA ASN A 1015 -29.17 -27.11 16.25
C ASN A 1015 -28.23 -27.99 15.41
N ALA A 1016 -28.10 -29.28 15.75
CA ALA A 1016 -27.12 -30.16 15.13
C ALA A 1016 -27.64 -31.60 15.04
N VAL A 1017 -27.21 -32.30 13.99
CA VAL A 1017 -27.51 -33.72 13.73
C VAL A 1017 -26.26 -34.47 13.31
N CYS A 1018 -26.08 -35.70 13.79
CA CYS A 1018 -24.89 -36.50 13.48
C CYS A 1018 -25.22 -38.00 13.49
N THR A 1019 -24.47 -38.79 12.72
CA THR A 1019 -24.58 -40.25 12.75
C THR A 1019 -23.64 -40.85 13.80
N LEU A 1020 -24.09 -41.93 14.43
CA LEU A 1020 -23.34 -42.67 15.45
C LEU A 1020 -23.57 -44.17 15.30
N ASP A 1021 -22.55 -44.92 14.94
CA ASP A 1021 -22.49 -46.38 14.99
C ASP A 1021 -22.18 -46.85 16.41
N VAL A 1022 -23.13 -47.57 17.00
CA VAL A 1022 -23.00 -48.23 18.30
C VAL A 1022 -23.20 -49.72 18.12
N ASP A 1023 -22.12 -50.49 18.30
CA ASP A 1023 -22.12 -51.96 18.22
C ASP A 1023 -22.63 -52.50 16.87
N GLY A 1024 -22.33 -51.82 15.76
CA GLY A 1024 -22.71 -52.21 14.40
C GLY A 1024 -24.13 -51.80 14.03
N ARG A 1025 -24.70 -50.80 14.73
CA ARG A 1025 -26.01 -50.21 14.44
C ARG A 1025 -25.87 -48.71 14.27
N THR A 1026 -26.31 -48.21 13.12
CA THR A 1026 -26.37 -46.78 12.84
C THR A 1026 -27.51 -46.13 13.63
N LEU A 1027 -27.16 -45.19 14.50
CA LEU A 1027 -28.09 -44.30 15.18
C LEU A 1027 -27.96 -42.88 14.60
N LEU A 1028 -29.04 -42.12 14.73
CA LEU A 1028 -29.02 -40.67 14.52
C LEU A 1028 -28.98 -39.98 15.88
N ALA A 1029 -28.08 -39.01 16.06
CA ALA A 1029 -28.05 -38.13 17.21
C ALA A 1029 -28.58 -36.74 16.82
N SER A 1030 -29.44 -36.14 17.64
CA SER A 1030 -29.88 -34.75 17.48
C SER A 1030 -29.70 -33.96 18.78
N ALA A 1031 -29.28 -32.70 18.65
CA ALA A 1031 -29.02 -31.78 19.76
C ALA A 1031 -29.87 -30.52 19.63
N ALA A 1032 -30.40 -30.02 20.74
CA ALA A 1032 -31.37 -28.91 20.73
C ALA A 1032 -31.13 -27.86 21.83
N ASP A 1033 -31.87 -26.76 21.72
CA ASP A 1033 -31.95 -25.69 22.72
C ASP A 1033 -32.62 -26.14 24.03
N ASP A 1034 -33.31 -27.29 24.03
CA ASP A 1034 -33.89 -27.92 25.22
C ASP A 1034 -32.85 -28.57 26.16
N GLU A 1035 -31.56 -28.34 25.91
CA GLU A 1035 -30.41 -28.84 26.65
C GLU A 1035 -30.19 -30.36 26.54
N THR A 1036 -30.94 -31.04 25.67
CA THR A 1036 -30.89 -32.50 25.51
C THR A 1036 -30.22 -32.94 24.20
N ILE A 1037 -29.69 -34.15 24.23
CA ILE A 1037 -29.28 -34.90 23.04
C ILE A 1037 -30.13 -36.16 22.96
N ARG A 1038 -30.68 -36.46 21.79
CA ARG A 1038 -31.52 -37.66 21.57
C ARG A 1038 -30.86 -38.59 20.58
N LEU A 1039 -30.83 -39.87 20.92
CA LEU A 1039 -30.39 -40.94 20.02
C LEU A 1039 -31.61 -41.64 19.44
N TRP A 1040 -31.68 -41.73 18.12
CA TRP A 1040 -32.81 -42.26 17.36
C TRP A 1040 -32.39 -43.50 16.60
N ASP A 1041 -33.34 -44.43 16.49
CA ASP A 1041 -33.32 -45.47 15.47
C ASP A 1041 -33.90 -44.86 14.17
N PRO A 1042 -33.07 -44.63 13.12
CA PRO A 1042 -33.48 -43.85 11.97
C PRO A 1042 -34.56 -44.55 11.13
N GLY A 1043 -34.50 -45.87 10.97
CA GLY A 1043 -35.52 -46.64 10.25
C GLY A 1043 -36.84 -46.79 11.02
N ALA A 1044 -36.80 -46.86 12.35
CA ALA A 1044 -38.00 -46.97 13.18
C ALA A 1044 -38.63 -45.63 13.58
N GLY A 1045 -37.88 -44.53 13.49
CA GLY A 1045 -38.29 -43.19 13.91
C GLY A 1045 -38.54 -43.05 15.42
N LYS A 1046 -37.87 -43.87 16.24
CA LYS A 1046 -38.07 -43.90 17.70
C LYS A 1046 -36.83 -43.43 18.45
N VAL A 1047 -37.06 -42.67 19.52
CA VAL A 1047 -36.01 -42.34 20.50
C VAL A 1047 -35.59 -43.62 21.23
N ARG A 1048 -34.30 -43.94 21.16
CA ARG A 1048 -33.65 -45.01 21.91
C ARG A 1048 -33.24 -44.51 23.29
N ASP A 1049 -32.48 -43.41 23.34
CA ASP A 1049 -31.88 -42.85 24.55
C ASP A 1049 -31.95 -41.31 24.53
N VAL A 1050 -32.01 -40.71 25.73
CA VAL A 1050 -31.94 -39.25 25.93
C VAL A 1050 -30.76 -38.94 26.85
N LEU A 1051 -29.77 -38.24 26.34
CA LEU A 1051 -28.57 -37.87 27.09
C LEU A 1051 -28.79 -36.52 27.78
N LEU A 1052 -28.57 -36.50 29.09
CA LEU A 1052 -28.80 -35.33 29.93
C LEU A 1052 -27.49 -34.87 30.57
N GLY A 1053 -27.32 -33.55 30.63
CA GLY A 1053 -26.38 -32.92 31.56
C GLY A 1053 -25.73 -31.63 31.09
N HIS A 1054 -25.91 -31.21 29.83
CA HIS A 1054 -25.66 -29.82 29.46
C HIS A 1054 -26.58 -28.89 30.27
N ARG A 1055 -26.19 -27.63 30.42
CA ARG A 1055 -26.92 -26.60 31.19
C ARG A 1055 -27.27 -25.37 30.35
N ASN A 1056 -27.15 -25.53 29.04
CA ASN A 1056 -27.44 -24.53 28.03
C ASN A 1056 -27.62 -25.27 26.70
N TRP A 1057 -28.00 -24.52 25.67
CA TRP A 1057 -28.28 -25.01 24.33
C TRP A 1057 -27.11 -25.84 23.79
N VAL A 1058 -27.41 -27.05 23.32
CA VAL A 1058 -26.40 -27.92 22.71
C VAL A 1058 -26.30 -27.51 21.24
N THR A 1059 -25.13 -27.03 20.83
CA THR A 1059 -24.94 -26.29 19.58
C THR A 1059 -24.25 -27.10 18.49
N ALA A 1060 -23.47 -28.14 18.85
CA ALA A 1060 -22.72 -28.93 17.90
C ALA A 1060 -22.59 -30.39 18.35
N LEU A 1061 -22.56 -31.30 17.38
CA LEU A 1061 -22.34 -32.74 17.55
C LEU A 1061 -21.27 -33.24 16.58
N ALA A 1062 -20.51 -34.24 17.00
CA ALA A 1062 -19.63 -35.01 16.12
C ALA A 1062 -19.40 -36.41 16.66
N ALA A 1063 -19.25 -37.39 15.78
CA ALA A 1063 -18.80 -38.71 16.16
C ALA A 1063 -17.28 -38.83 16.05
N VAL A 1064 -16.65 -39.49 17.02
CA VAL A 1064 -15.19 -39.66 17.09
C VAL A 1064 -14.84 -41.07 17.53
N THR A 1065 -13.83 -41.68 16.92
CA THR A 1065 -13.38 -43.04 17.30
C THR A 1065 -12.39 -42.98 18.45
N VAL A 1066 -12.70 -43.68 19.53
CA VAL A 1066 -11.82 -43.83 20.70
C VAL A 1066 -11.62 -45.32 20.96
N ARG A 1067 -10.35 -45.76 20.89
CA ARG A 1067 -9.97 -47.18 21.07
C ARG A 1067 -10.73 -48.16 20.17
N GLY A 1068 -11.07 -47.73 18.95
CA GLY A 1068 -11.78 -48.56 17.97
C GLY A 1068 -13.31 -48.59 18.12
N HIS A 1069 -13.87 -47.85 19.08
CA HIS A 1069 -15.31 -47.67 19.24
C HIS A 1069 -15.70 -46.22 18.93
N GLN A 1070 -16.83 -46.03 18.26
CA GLN A 1070 -17.34 -44.68 18.02
C GLN A 1070 -18.01 -44.13 19.27
N MET A 1071 -17.73 -42.87 19.58
CA MET A 1071 -18.26 -42.12 20.70
C MET A 1071 -18.85 -40.81 20.19
N LEU A 1072 -19.83 -40.27 20.92
CA LEU A 1072 -20.46 -39.01 20.56
C LEU A 1072 -19.81 -37.86 21.32
N ALA A 1073 -19.34 -36.85 20.61
CA ALA A 1073 -18.93 -35.58 21.17
C ALA A 1073 -20.06 -34.54 21.04
N SER A 1074 -20.24 -33.72 22.07
CA SER A 1074 -21.21 -32.62 22.05
C SER A 1074 -20.64 -31.36 22.69
N ALA A 1075 -21.16 -30.21 22.28
CA ALA A 1075 -20.79 -28.93 22.86
C ALA A 1075 -21.98 -28.00 23.03
N ASP A 1076 -21.86 -27.03 23.95
CA ASP A 1076 -22.92 -26.07 24.25
C ASP A 1076 -22.52 -24.60 24.07
N LYS A 1077 -23.54 -23.74 24.18
CA LYS A 1077 -23.43 -22.28 24.09
C LYS A 1077 -22.53 -21.64 25.15
N ASN A 1078 -22.22 -22.33 26.25
CA ASN A 1078 -21.31 -21.82 27.27
C ASN A 1078 -19.85 -22.22 27.03
N GLY A 1079 -19.55 -22.99 25.98
CA GLY A 1079 -18.17 -23.43 25.70
C GLY A 1079 -17.78 -24.75 26.38
N VAL A 1080 -18.74 -25.51 26.92
CA VAL A 1080 -18.49 -26.84 27.50
C VAL A 1080 -18.49 -27.88 26.38
N VAL A 1081 -17.48 -28.74 26.36
CA VAL A 1081 -17.36 -29.90 25.46
C VAL A 1081 -17.46 -31.19 26.28
N ARG A 1082 -18.20 -32.17 25.77
CA ARG A 1082 -18.41 -33.48 26.40
C ARG A 1082 -18.19 -34.63 25.43
N LEU A 1083 -17.83 -35.78 25.97
CA LEU A 1083 -17.74 -37.03 25.24
C LEU A 1083 -18.58 -38.11 25.93
N TRP A 1084 -19.42 -38.77 25.14
CA TRP A 1084 -20.38 -39.79 25.57
C TRP A 1084 -20.02 -41.15 24.94
N ASP A 1085 -20.08 -42.21 25.74
CA ASP A 1085 -19.99 -43.57 25.22
C ASP A 1085 -21.28 -43.99 24.48
N GLY A 1086 -21.24 -45.12 23.76
CA GLY A 1086 -22.41 -45.65 23.05
C GLY A 1086 -23.58 -46.08 23.95
N GLY A 1087 -23.38 -46.13 25.27
CA GLY A 1087 -24.41 -46.38 26.27
C GLY A 1087 -25.01 -45.10 26.90
N GLY A 1088 -24.57 -43.92 26.45
CA GLY A 1088 -25.05 -42.63 26.94
C GLY A 1088 -24.39 -42.12 28.22
N LYS A 1089 -23.30 -42.74 28.68
CA LYS A 1089 -22.52 -42.27 29.82
C LYS A 1089 -21.50 -41.22 29.36
N CYS A 1090 -21.44 -40.10 30.08
CA CYS A 1090 -20.42 -39.07 29.87
C CYS A 1090 -19.06 -39.56 30.41
N GLU A 1091 -18.08 -39.78 29.53
CA GLU A 1091 -16.72 -40.19 29.90
C GLU A 1091 -15.92 -39.03 30.48
N TRP A 1092 -16.02 -37.85 29.85
CA TRP A 1092 -15.44 -36.63 30.37
C TRP A 1092 -16.19 -35.39 29.91
N GLN A 1093 -16.01 -34.31 30.67
CA GLN A 1093 -16.44 -32.96 30.32
C GLN A 1093 -15.28 -31.99 30.54
N SER A 1094 -15.16 -30.99 29.67
CA SER A 1094 -14.11 -29.99 29.72
C SER A 1094 -14.63 -28.62 29.33
N HIS A 1095 -14.06 -27.57 29.93
CA HIS A 1095 -14.44 -26.19 29.67
C HIS A 1095 -13.20 -25.46 29.15
N GLY A 1096 -13.15 -25.26 27.82
CA GLY A 1096 -12.00 -24.65 27.16
C GLY A 1096 -12.34 -23.43 26.33
N HIS A 1097 -13.54 -23.33 25.77
CA HIS A 1097 -14.00 -22.12 25.07
C HIS A 1097 -14.60 -21.12 26.07
N HIS A 1098 -14.43 -19.84 25.79
CA HIS A 1098 -15.02 -18.76 26.59
C HIS A 1098 -16.36 -18.25 26.04
N ASP A 1099 -16.84 -18.88 24.97
CA ASP A 1099 -18.07 -18.54 24.26
C ASP A 1099 -18.61 -19.82 23.58
N ALA A 1100 -19.74 -19.72 22.88
CA ALA A 1100 -20.42 -20.83 22.20
C ALA A 1100 -19.48 -21.61 21.27
N VAL A 1101 -19.58 -22.94 21.29
CA VAL A 1101 -18.93 -23.81 20.31
C VAL A 1101 -19.86 -23.99 19.11
N ASN A 1102 -19.43 -23.56 17.92
CA ASN A 1102 -20.27 -23.57 16.73
C ASN A 1102 -20.14 -24.86 15.93
N ALA A 1103 -18.99 -25.53 15.99
CA ALA A 1103 -18.75 -26.75 15.21
C ALA A 1103 -17.80 -27.72 15.93
N LEU A 1104 -18.03 -29.02 15.68
CA LEU A 1104 -17.19 -30.13 16.12
C LEU A 1104 -16.83 -31.01 14.93
N CYS A 1105 -15.62 -31.57 14.92
CA CYS A 1105 -15.27 -32.64 13.99
C CYS A 1105 -14.20 -33.57 14.57
N ALA A 1106 -14.13 -34.78 14.04
CA ALA A 1106 -12.99 -35.67 14.25
C ALA A 1106 -11.87 -35.36 13.23
N LEU A 1107 -10.62 -35.48 13.67
CA LEU A 1107 -9.44 -35.27 12.84
C LEU A 1107 -8.38 -36.32 13.16
N THR A 1108 -7.76 -36.91 12.13
CA THR A 1108 -6.65 -37.84 12.33
C THR A 1108 -5.30 -37.11 12.33
N VAL A 1109 -4.63 -37.09 13.47
CA VAL A 1109 -3.29 -36.49 13.65
C VAL A 1109 -2.29 -37.57 14.03
N SER A 1110 -1.33 -37.83 13.15
CA SER A 1110 -0.25 -38.81 13.37
C SER A 1110 -0.77 -40.22 13.71
N GLY A 1111 -1.85 -40.65 13.03
CA GLY A 1111 -2.46 -41.97 13.18
C GLY A 1111 -3.37 -42.14 14.40
N ARG A 1112 -3.68 -41.04 15.12
CA ARG A 1112 -4.66 -41.03 16.20
C ARG A 1112 -5.77 -40.04 15.90
N GLU A 1113 -6.99 -40.39 16.25
CA GLU A 1113 -8.15 -39.51 16.11
C GLU A 1113 -8.22 -38.56 17.32
N VAL A 1114 -8.28 -37.26 17.04
CA VAL A 1114 -8.47 -36.19 18.02
C VAL A 1114 -9.80 -35.50 17.74
N LEU A 1115 -10.43 -35.00 18.80
CA LEU A 1115 -11.61 -34.17 18.68
C LEU A 1115 -11.19 -32.72 18.43
N VAL A 1116 -11.88 -32.03 17.53
CA VAL A 1116 -11.65 -30.62 17.23
C VAL A 1116 -12.93 -29.85 17.50
N SER A 1117 -12.81 -28.69 18.15
CA SER A 1117 -13.92 -27.77 18.39
C SER A 1117 -13.59 -26.36 17.92
N ALA A 1118 -14.57 -25.68 17.34
CA ALA A 1118 -14.45 -24.30 16.87
C ALA A 1118 -15.50 -23.42 17.56
N GLY A 1119 -15.08 -22.25 18.05
CA GLY A 1119 -15.95 -21.39 18.85
C GLY A 1119 -16.15 -19.97 18.33
N ALA A 1120 -17.19 -19.34 18.86
CA ALA A 1120 -17.45 -17.91 18.74
C ALA A 1120 -16.35 -17.05 19.39
N ASP A 1121 -15.57 -17.65 20.30
CA ASP A 1121 -14.35 -17.08 20.88
C ASP A 1121 -13.17 -16.97 19.90
N ARG A 1122 -13.39 -17.25 18.61
CA ARG A 1122 -12.42 -17.11 17.49
C ARG A 1122 -11.27 -18.13 17.52
N VAL A 1123 -11.36 -19.12 18.41
CA VAL A 1123 -10.33 -20.13 18.64
C VAL A 1123 -10.83 -21.49 18.20
N ILE A 1124 -9.93 -22.29 17.63
CA ILE A 1124 -10.15 -23.71 17.38
C ILE A 1124 -9.29 -24.51 18.36
N ARG A 1125 -9.83 -25.54 19.00
CA ARG A 1125 -9.12 -26.36 19.98
C ARG A 1125 -9.10 -27.83 19.56
N LEU A 1126 -7.94 -28.45 19.68
CA LEU A 1126 -7.76 -29.90 19.52
C LEU A 1126 -7.75 -30.52 20.91
N TRP A 1127 -8.41 -31.67 21.06
CA TRP A 1127 -8.61 -32.34 22.34
C TRP A 1127 -8.11 -33.77 22.30
N ASP A 1128 -7.50 -34.20 23.40
CA ASP A 1128 -7.21 -35.61 23.64
C ASP A 1128 -8.52 -36.34 23.93
N THR A 1129 -8.86 -37.31 23.09
CA THR A 1129 -10.13 -38.03 23.16
C THR A 1129 -10.25 -38.93 24.39
N GLU A 1130 -9.13 -39.38 24.97
CA GLU A 1130 -9.15 -40.23 26.16
C GLU A 1130 -9.26 -39.44 27.47
N ARG A 1131 -8.65 -38.26 27.54
CA ARG A 1131 -8.52 -37.47 28.78
C ARG A 1131 -9.34 -36.19 28.80
N GLY A 1132 -9.84 -35.72 27.66
CA GLY A 1132 -10.56 -34.44 27.55
C GLY A 1132 -9.68 -33.21 27.78
N GLN A 1133 -8.36 -33.35 27.64
CA GLN A 1133 -7.41 -32.24 27.81
C GLN A 1133 -7.16 -31.54 26.47
N PRO A 1134 -7.06 -30.20 26.45
CA PRO A 1134 -6.70 -29.46 25.24
C PRO A 1134 -5.25 -29.76 24.87
N LEU A 1135 -5.02 -30.17 23.63
CA LEU A 1135 -3.71 -30.47 23.05
C LEU A 1135 -3.09 -29.22 22.41
N LEU A 1136 -3.89 -28.48 21.64
CA LEU A 1136 -3.44 -27.34 20.85
C LEU A 1136 -4.58 -26.36 20.61
N GLY A 1137 -4.30 -25.06 20.72
CA GLY A 1137 -5.21 -23.99 20.31
C GLY A 1137 -4.73 -23.35 19.02
N LEU A 1138 -5.60 -23.25 18.02
CA LEU A 1138 -5.36 -22.55 16.77
C LEU A 1138 -6.04 -21.18 16.85
N THR A 1139 -5.24 -20.14 16.78
CA THR A 1139 -5.69 -18.74 16.82
C THR A 1139 -5.33 -18.06 15.53
N GLY A 1140 -6.23 -17.23 15.01
CA GLY A 1140 -5.91 -16.36 13.89
C GLY A 1140 -7.12 -15.75 13.20
N HIS A 1141 -8.28 -16.39 13.26
CA HIS A 1141 -9.52 -15.79 12.77
C HIS A 1141 -9.84 -14.52 13.58
N THR A 1142 -10.36 -13.49 12.90
CA THR A 1142 -10.68 -12.20 13.53
C THR A 1142 -12.13 -12.15 14.02
N LYS A 1143 -12.98 -13.07 13.57
CA LYS A 1143 -14.38 -13.26 14.00
C LYS A 1143 -14.66 -14.74 14.33
N ALA A 1144 -15.88 -15.02 14.78
CA ALA A 1144 -16.33 -16.35 15.18
C ALA A 1144 -16.07 -17.41 14.09
N VAL A 1145 -15.51 -18.55 14.50
CA VAL A 1145 -15.33 -19.71 13.61
C VAL A 1145 -16.63 -20.50 13.60
N THR A 1146 -17.18 -20.77 12.43
CA THR A 1146 -18.54 -21.32 12.29
C THR A 1146 -18.54 -22.77 11.80
N GLY A 1147 -17.52 -23.18 11.04
CA GLY A 1147 -17.42 -24.53 10.50
C GLY A 1147 -15.98 -25.02 10.49
N ILE A 1148 -15.83 -26.34 10.60
CA ILE A 1148 -14.55 -27.04 10.52
C ILE A 1148 -14.72 -28.39 9.82
N CYS A 1149 -13.74 -28.80 9.02
CA CYS A 1149 -13.71 -30.16 8.48
C CYS A 1149 -12.28 -30.65 8.22
N PRO A 1150 -12.03 -31.96 8.34
CA PRO A 1150 -10.79 -32.55 7.88
C PRO A 1150 -10.69 -32.49 6.35
N VAL A 1151 -9.50 -32.22 5.84
CA VAL A 1151 -9.18 -32.21 4.40
C VAL A 1151 -8.01 -33.16 4.14
N PRO A 1152 -8.14 -34.13 3.22
CA PRO A 1152 -7.02 -34.96 2.78
C PRO A 1152 -5.91 -34.10 2.18
N TYR A 1153 -4.66 -34.36 2.56
CA TYR A 1153 -3.48 -33.63 2.07
C TYR A 1153 -2.27 -34.59 2.00
N GLY A 1154 -2.06 -35.19 0.83
CA GLY A 1154 -1.13 -36.32 0.67
C GLY A 1154 -1.53 -37.48 1.59
N ASP A 1155 -0.55 -38.02 2.34
CA ASP A 1155 -0.76 -39.13 3.29
C ASP A 1155 -1.28 -38.69 4.67
N ARG A 1156 -1.66 -37.42 4.85
CA ARG A 1156 -2.14 -36.87 6.13
C ARG A 1156 -3.43 -36.08 5.97
N GLN A 1157 -4.05 -35.73 7.09
CA GLN A 1157 -5.17 -34.78 7.14
C GLN A 1157 -4.69 -33.41 7.64
N ILE A 1158 -5.16 -32.36 6.99
CA ILE A 1158 -5.13 -30.98 7.49
C ILE A 1158 -6.53 -30.56 7.92
N LEU A 1159 -6.65 -29.44 8.60
CA LEU A 1159 -7.95 -28.90 9.03
C LEU A 1159 -8.32 -27.69 8.17
N ALA A 1160 -9.52 -27.68 7.62
CA ALA A 1160 -10.14 -26.47 7.08
C ALA A 1160 -11.08 -25.84 8.11
N SER A 1161 -11.13 -24.51 8.16
CA SER A 1161 -12.08 -23.77 8.98
C SER A 1161 -12.69 -22.60 8.21
N THR A 1162 -13.96 -22.32 8.51
CA THR A 1162 -14.73 -21.18 8.00
C THR A 1162 -15.07 -20.21 9.11
N SER A 1163 -15.16 -18.92 8.78
CA SER A 1163 -15.41 -17.87 9.76
C SER A 1163 -16.25 -16.73 9.21
N LEU A 1164 -16.89 -16.01 10.14
CA LEU A 1164 -17.58 -14.75 9.87
C LEU A 1164 -16.64 -13.63 9.42
N ASP A 1165 -15.32 -13.83 9.48
CA ASP A 1165 -14.31 -12.92 8.93
C ASP A 1165 -14.12 -13.04 7.41
N ARG A 1166 -14.97 -13.83 6.73
CA ARG A 1166 -14.97 -14.02 5.26
C ARG A 1166 -13.71 -14.73 4.74
N THR A 1167 -13.02 -15.46 5.62
CA THR A 1167 -11.87 -16.29 5.26
C THR A 1167 -12.12 -17.77 5.52
N VAL A 1168 -11.50 -18.58 4.68
CA VAL A 1168 -11.31 -20.01 4.89
C VAL A 1168 -9.85 -20.26 5.17
N ARG A 1169 -9.54 -20.95 6.26
CA ARG A 1169 -8.14 -21.23 6.63
C ARG A 1169 -7.85 -22.70 6.61
N LEU A 1170 -6.68 -23.04 6.08
CA LEU A 1170 -6.12 -24.38 6.10
C LEU A 1170 -5.03 -24.42 7.17
N TRP A 1171 -5.10 -25.38 8.08
CA TRP A 1171 -4.22 -25.46 9.25
C TRP A 1171 -3.44 -26.76 9.24
N ASP A 1172 -2.16 -26.69 9.63
CA ASP A 1172 -1.40 -27.88 9.98
C ASP A 1172 -1.69 -28.25 11.44
N PRO A 1173 -2.43 -29.34 11.71
CA PRO A 1173 -2.86 -29.68 13.07
C PRO A 1173 -1.71 -30.13 13.99
N ARG A 1174 -0.51 -30.41 13.43
CA ARG A 1174 0.67 -30.80 14.23
C ARG A 1174 1.41 -29.59 14.78
N THR A 1175 1.44 -28.49 14.01
CA THR A 1175 2.21 -27.29 14.36
C THR A 1175 1.34 -26.13 14.80
N GLY A 1176 0.06 -26.16 14.46
CA GLY A 1176 -0.90 -25.09 14.66
C GLY A 1176 -0.75 -23.91 13.71
N ARG A 1177 0.14 -24.01 12.71
CA ARG A 1177 0.35 -22.95 11.73
C ARG A 1177 -0.73 -22.95 10.67
N VAL A 1178 -1.13 -21.75 10.27
CA VAL A 1178 -1.94 -21.53 9.06
C VAL A 1178 -1.07 -21.86 7.85
N ILE A 1179 -1.51 -22.82 7.05
CA ILE A 1179 -0.91 -23.17 5.75
C ILE A 1179 -1.32 -22.14 4.70
N ARG A 1180 -2.61 -21.79 4.68
CA ARG A 1180 -3.23 -20.81 3.77
C ARG A 1180 -4.43 -20.13 4.38
N SER A 1181 -4.69 -18.90 3.94
CA SER A 1181 -5.89 -18.12 4.26
C SER A 1181 -6.51 -17.64 2.96
N ILE A 1182 -7.67 -18.20 2.62
CA ILE A 1182 -8.37 -18.00 1.36
C ILE A 1182 -9.53 -17.03 1.61
N PRO A 1183 -9.52 -15.82 1.03
CA PRO A 1183 -10.65 -14.91 1.12
C PRO A 1183 -11.81 -15.39 0.22
N VAL A 1184 -13.03 -15.39 0.74
CA VAL A 1184 -14.24 -15.85 0.02
C VAL A 1184 -15.35 -14.79 -0.06
N HIS A 1185 -15.05 -13.55 0.33
CA HIS A 1185 -15.89 -12.33 0.25
C HIS A 1185 -17.20 -12.33 1.05
N HIS A 1186 -17.91 -13.45 1.11
CA HIS A 1186 -19.07 -13.65 1.95
C HIS A 1186 -18.65 -14.29 3.28
N ARG A 1187 -19.45 -14.09 4.32
CA ARG A 1187 -19.27 -14.85 5.56
C ARG A 1187 -19.39 -16.33 5.24
N ALA A 1188 -18.38 -17.11 5.63
CA ALA A 1188 -18.38 -18.54 5.42
C ALA A 1188 -19.00 -19.19 6.64
N LEU A 1189 -20.08 -19.94 6.45
CA LEU A 1189 -20.92 -20.49 7.52
C LEU A 1189 -20.58 -21.96 7.79
N ALA A 1190 -20.36 -22.76 6.75
CA ALA A 1190 -20.01 -24.17 6.89
C ALA A 1190 -18.98 -24.62 5.85
N CYS A 1191 -18.30 -25.74 6.12
CA CYS A 1191 -17.42 -26.39 5.15
C CYS A 1191 -17.46 -27.91 5.26
N ARG A 1192 -17.32 -28.59 4.13
CA ARG A 1192 -17.19 -30.05 4.05
C ARG A 1192 -16.30 -30.44 2.87
N TRP A 1193 -15.50 -31.49 3.06
CA TRP A 1193 -14.81 -32.14 1.95
C TRP A 1193 -15.77 -33.12 1.27
N VAL A 1194 -16.00 -32.96 -0.03
CA VAL A 1194 -16.90 -33.79 -0.85
C VAL A 1194 -16.24 -34.04 -2.20
N ASP A 1195 -16.10 -35.31 -2.60
CA ASP A 1195 -15.56 -35.75 -3.89
C ASP A 1195 -14.31 -34.95 -4.39
N GLY A 1196 -13.32 -34.84 -3.51
CA GLY A 1196 -12.05 -34.18 -3.83
C GLY A 1196 -12.09 -32.65 -3.90
N ALA A 1197 -13.17 -32.02 -3.43
CA ALA A 1197 -13.28 -30.57 -3.29
C ALA A 1197 -13.64 -30.16 -1.85
N LEU A 1198 -13.16 -28.99 -1.43
CA LEU A 1198 -13.62 -28.31 -0.24
C LEU A 1198 -14.83 -27.45 -0.60
N VAL A 1199 -16.02 -27.88 -0.21
CA VAL A 1199 -17.27 -27.16 -0.44
C VAL A 1199 -17.57 -26.27 0.76
N LEU A 1200 -17.99 -25.03 0.48
CA LEU A 1200 -18.27 -23.98 1.45
C LEU A 1200 -19.72 -23.54 1.35
N GLY A 1201 -20.42 -23.53 2.48
CA GLY A 1201 -21.68 -22.83 2.67
C GLY A 1201 -21.41 -21.38 3.03
N LEU A 1202 -21.91 -20.45 2.21
CA LEU A 1202 -21.75 -19.01 2.38
C LEU A 1202 -23.06 -18.36 2.81
N GLU A 1203 -22.98 -17.16 3.36
CA GLU A 1203 -24.15 -16.31 3.64
C GLU A 1203 -24.97 -15.99 2.37
N ARG A 1204 -24.37 -16.12 1.18
CA ARG A 1204 -25.03 -15.93 -0.11
C ARG A 1204 -24.67 -17.01 -1.11
N GLY A 1205 -24.93 -18.27 -0.76
CA GLY A 1205 -24.82 -19.42 -1.68
C GLY A 1205 -23.67 -20.38 -1.40
N LEU A 1206 -23.10 -20.97 -2.45
CA LEU A 1206 -22.11 -22.05 -2.36
C LEU A 1206 -20.84 -21.76 -3.15
N LEU A 1207 -19.70 -22.28 -2.68
CA LEU A 1207 -18.41 -22.25 -3.38
C LEU A 1207 -17.69 -23.59 -3.20
N ALA A 1208 -17.19 -24.17 -4.29
CA ALA A 1208 -16.33 -25.35 -4.24
C ALA A 1208 -14.89 -25.02 -4.64
N LEU A 1209 -13.94 -25.38 -3.78
CA LEU A 1209 -12.51 -25.16 -3.97
C LEU A 1209 -11.80 -26.49 -4.21
N ALA A 1210 -10.98 -26.53 -5.26
CA ALA A 1210 -9.93 -27.53 -5.38
C ALA A 1210 -8.72 -27.04 -4.58
N VAL A 1211 -8.32 -27.79 -3.57
CA VAL A 1211 -7.09 -27.53 -2.80
C VAL A 1211 -6.01 -28.44 -3.35
N ASN A 1212 -4.89 -27.87 -3.78
CA ASN A 1212 -3.79 -28.67 -4.32
C ASN A 1212 -3.07 -29.38 -3.16
N THR A 1213 -3.12 -30.71 -3.17
CA THR A 1213 -2.61 -31.57 -2.10
C THR A 1213 -1.20 -32.10 -2.36
N LEU A 1214 -0.54 -31.62 -3.44
CA LEU A 1214 0.77 -32.07 -3.90
C LEU A 1214 1.94 -31.52 -3.06
#